data_AF-A0A1G7IGB9-F1
#
_entry.id   AF-A0A1G7IGB9-F1
#
_cell.length_a   1.000
_cell.length_b   1.000
_cell.length_c   1.000
_cell.angle_alpha   90.00
_cell.angle_beta   90.00
_cell.angle_gamma   90.00
#
_symmetry.space_group_name_H-M   'P 1'
#
loop_
_entity.id
_entity.type
_entity.pdbx_description
1 polymer ?
#
loop_
_entity_poly.entity_id
_entity_poly.type
_entity_poly.pdbx_seq_one_letter_code
_entity_poly.pdbx_strand_id
1 'polypeptide(L)'
;MKCLIAALFALVCAITAPASAQTAPFDLTGPSLRIQVTHAGQTLPISRVPNLSAGDRLSIKAELPADQSAHYLLVAAFLRGATNPPPKDWFFQAETWTKKGRDGLSITVPSGARQIILFLAPQTGGDFKTLVDAVRGRPGAFVRAAQDLNQAALDRARLDSFLGAIHRLDPGDPARFEAVPPLLARSLAIKLNTDCLQRQVDLQAACLTQNRDSLVLSDGHSATITEALAGTPADLAMQIAATPQGGLGYYSPYIAVVRDVVRILGAFQTAQYQYIPALGLLRDDLIGLLLNAAPSFHSPYSVLVTALPMVDAPQIPPLRAARPDPLCIAAPRLTLPVEGAPLVYATPFAHNMALRLKRRDGTTIDLPARADAEAGGYRIDTAGLDLATLPPTAQGVLHGRWGFTAFDGPAFRLQTPTGWNWFPGGGSAVVGRVDAVTLAGGAATCVEGVSLRHPSGRIEPVTWSANAAGDLTIKLPLEKARPGAATLLIATTGQATPATLPLTLFNEASAIDALTLRPGDMEGELAGARLDAVARVMVGDLAFTPGALTRRDGRDHLILATPAPVFLTQGQTAPAKVTLKDGRVLTTTATIAAPRLRPEVIARTVARPPSLLTLADETALPHDATLTFSLRADHFDGRETIVVANADGTAVTTLVPGTDIMLQNARTLVATLAPARVFGPSIYGPLRYRVIQDGTPSPWQPLATLVRLPDITRAACSPDGCAITGARLFLIHSAGALTVPEGFTGTSLSVPTPLLHLSDAPAITATLQQTPAQ
;
A
#
# COMPACT_ATOMS: atom_id res chain seq x y z
N MET A 1 68.60 10.93 -24.75
CA MET A 1 68.12 12.33 -24.74
C MET A 1 66.97 12.65 -25.70
N LYS A 2 66.64 11.82 -26.70
CA LYS A 2 65.49 12.06 -27.61
C LYS A 2 64.13 11.60 -27.04
N CYS A 3 64.08 10.66 -26.09
CA CYS A 3 62.81 10.25 -25.46
C CYS A 3 62.29 11.21 -24.39
N LEU A 4 63.13 12.07 -23.81
CA LEU A 4 62.69 12.99 -22.75
C LEU A 4 61.96 14.22 -23.31
N ILE A 5 62.27 14.61 -24.55
CA ILE A 5 61.67 15.79 -25.20
C ILE A 5 60.29 15.45 -25.79
N ALA A 6 60.08 14.20 -26.24
CA ALA A 6 58.77 13.75 -26.72
C ALA A 6 57.74 13.62 -25.58
N ALA A 7 58.17 13.23 -24.37
CA ALA A 7 57.29 13.17 -23.21
C ALA A 7 56.89 14.57 -22.69
N LEU A 8 57.76 15.57 -22.84
CA LEU A 8 57.47 16.95 -22.41
C LEU A 8 56.51 17.68 -23.38
N PHE A 9 56.55 17.36 -24.68
CA PHE A 9 55.61 17.94 -25.66
C PHE A 9 54.21 17.31 -25.62
N ALA A 10 54.10 16.03 -25.20
CA ALA A 10 52.80 15.38 -25.00
C ALA A 10 52.07 15.86 -23.73
N LEU A 11 52.80 16.40 -22.74
CA LEU A 11 52.20 16.91 -21.50
C LEU A 11 51.68 18.37 -21.62
N VAL A 12 52.18 19.14 -22.59
CA VAL A 12 51.76 20.54 -22.79
C VAL A 12 50.54 20.68 -23.73
N CYS A 13 50.20 19.66 -24.52
CA CYS A 13 49.00 19.66 -25.38
C CYS A 13 47.73 19.09 -24.72
N ALA A 14 47.77 18.68 -23.45
CA ALA A 14 46.64 18.05 -22.77
C ALA A 14 45.85 18.98 -21.80
N ILE A 15 46.19 20.28 -21.71
CA ILE A 15 45.53 21.23 -20.78
C ILE A 15 45.02 22.50 -21.49
N THR A 16 44.40 22.32 -22.65
CA THR A 16 43.46 23.31 -23.21
C THR A 16 42.19 22.63 -23.71
N ALA A 17 41.63 21.74 -22.90
CA ALA A 17 40.19 21.60 -22.94
C ALA A 17 39.62 22.96 -22.53
N PRO A 18 38.75 23.63 -23.31
CA PRO A 18 37.98 24.72 -22.76
C PRO A 18 37.26 24.10 -21.57
N ALA A 19 37.52 24.60 -20.36
CA ALA A 19 36.63 24.36 -19.25
C ALA A 19 35.25 24.77 -19.78
N SER A 20 34.40 23.78 -20.07
CA SER A 20 33.00 24.04 -20.33
C SER A 20 32.52 24.69 -19.05
N ALA A 21 32.44 26.03 -19.06
CA ALA A 21 31.86 26.78 -17.98
C ALA A 21 30.52 26.10 -17.72
N GLN A 22 30.40 25.42 -16.58
CA GLN A 22 29.10 25.04 -16.07
C GLN A 22 28.33 26.35 -16.05
N THR A 23 27.32 26.48 -16.91
CA THR A 23 26.44 27.65 -16.92
C THR A 23 26.00 27.87 -15.49
N ALA A 24 26.49 28.93 -14.87
CA ALA A 24 26.19 29.22 -13.48
C ALA A 24 24.67 29.35 -13.33
N PRO A 25 24.07 28.71 -12.32
CA PRO A 25 22.64 28.83 -12.06
C PRO A 25 22.28 30.30 -11.77
N PHE A 26 21.02 30.69 -11.98
CA PHE A 26 20.52 31.99 -11.53
C PHE A 26 20.49 32.04 -10.00
N ASP A 27 21.57 32.54 -9.38
CA ASP A 27 21.75 32.56 -7.93
C ASP A 27 22.17 33.93 -7.37
N LEU A 28 22.66 34.84 -8.21
CA LEU A 28 23.06 36.18 -7.81
C LEU A 28 21.86 37.11 -7.72
N THR A 29 21.73 37.86 -6.63
CA THR A 29 20.64 38.83 -6.45
C THR A 29 20.93 40.11 -7.25
N GLY A 30 19.99 40.50 -8.10
CA GLY A 30 19.99 41.75 -8.86
C GLY A 30 19.02 42.80 -8.31
N PRO A 31 18.88 43.96 -8.99
CA PRO A 31 17.93 44.99 -8.60
C PRO A 31 16.48 44.52 -8.77
N SER A 32 15.54 45.14 -8.06
CA SER A 32 14.12 44.85 -8.20
C SER A 32 13.43 45.84 -9.14
N LEU A 33 12.35 45.43 -9.78
CA LEU A 33 11.50 46.27 -10.63
C LEU A 33 10.09 46.34 -10.03
N ARG A 34 9.56 47.55 -9.86
CA ARG A 34 8.14 47.77 -9.56
C ARG A 34 7.41 48.05 -10.86
N ILE A 35 6.43 47.20 -11.18
CA ILE A 35 5.66 47.33 -12.41
C ILE A 35 4.17 47.25 -12.11
N GLN A 36 3.44 48.29 -12.52
CA GLN A 36 1.98 48.35 -12.44
C GLN A 36 1.43 48.33 -13.87
N VAL A 37 0.39 47.52 -14.08
CA VAL A 37 -0.32 47.40 -15.36
C VAL A 37 -1.72 47.93 -15.17
N THR A 38 -2.13 48.88 -15.99
CA THR A 38 -3.52 49.36 -16.04
C THR A 38 -4.18 48.86 -17.32
N HIS A 39 -5.23 48.06 -17.17
CA HIS A 39 -6.05 47.52 -18.24
C HIS A 39 -7.52 47.93 -18.00
N ALA A 40 -8.15 48.57 -18.97
CA ALA A 40 -9.55 49.01 -18.91
C ALA A 40 -9.94 49.74 -17.59
N GLY A 41 -9.04 50.57 -17.06
CA GLY A 41 -9.25 51.36 -15.82
C GLY A 41 -8.97 50.61 -14.51
N GLN A 42 -8.65 49.31 -14.55
CA GLN A 42 -8.21 48.55 -13.40
C GLN A 42 -6.68 48.45 -13.39
N THR A 43 -6.06 48.57 -12.22
CA THR A 43 -4.61 48.47 -12.07
C THR A 43 -4.24 47.25 -11.23
N LEU A 44 -3.34 46.42 -11.74
CA LEU A 44 -2.75 45.29 -11.03
C LEU A 44 -1.22 45.38 -11.04
N PRO A 45 -0.54 44.91 -9.98
CA PRO A 45 0.90 44.68 -10.06
C PRO A 45 1.19 43.58 -11.09
N ILE A 46 2.33 43.67 -11.76
CA ILE A 46 2.74 42.71 -12.81
C ILE A 46 2.76 41.25 -12.34
N SER A 47 2.96 41.01 -11.03
CA SER A 47 2.92 39.68 -10.43
C SER A 47 1.57 38.99 -10.57
N ARG A 48 0.48 39.74 -10.73
CA ARG A 48 -0.87 39.22 -10.94
C ARG A 48 -1.29 39.23 -12.42
N VAL A 49 -0.39 39.56 -13.33
CA VAL A 49 -0.68 39.74 -14.75
C VAL A 49 0.00 38.64 -15.57
N PRO A 50 -0.73 37.57 -15.96
CA PRO A 50 -0.16 36.43 -16.68
C PRO A 50 0.20 36.76 -18.14
N ASN A 51 -0.50 37.72 -18.74
CA ASN A 51 -0.30 38.21 -20.10
C ASN A 51 -0.61 39.71 -20.14
N LEU A 52 0.11 40.43 -20.99
CA LEU A 52 -0.18 41.83 -21.33
C LEU A 52 -1.10 41.88 -22.55
N SER A 53 -1.84 42.97 -22.71
CA SER A 53 -2.68 43.24 -23.87
C SER A 53 -2.28 44.54 -24.55
N ALA A 54 -2.53 44.62 -25.87
CA ALA A 54 -2.38 45.88 -26.59
C ALA A 54 -3.28 46.96 -25.96
N GLY A 55 -2.73 48.15 -25.75
CA GLY A 55 -3.41 49.25 -25.05
C GLY A 55 -3.22 49.28 -23.54
N ASP A 56 -2.62 48.25 -22.92
CA ASP A 56 -2.26 48.30 -21.50
C ASP A 56 -1.30 49.44 -21.22
N ARG A 57 -1.48 50.12 -20.08
CA ARG A 57 -0.55 51.14 -19.61
C ARG A 57 0.38 50.55 -18.56
N LEU A 58 1.68 50.58 -18.83
CA LEU A 58 2.72 50.07 -17.95
C LEU A 58 3.40 51.25 -17.24
N SER A 59 3.53 51.15 -15.92
CA SER A 59 4.40 52.01 -15.11
C SER A 59 5.55 51.15 -14.59
N ILE A 60 6.77 51.35 -15.09
CA ILE A 60 7.95 50.51 -14.80
C ILE A 60 9.00 51.35 -14.08
N LYS A 61 9.38 50.95 -12.87
CA LYS A 61 10.39 51.63 -12.06
C LYS A 61 11.43 50.63 -11.55
N ALA A 62 12.70 50.99 -11.63
CA ALA A 62 13.76 50.24 -10.97
C ALA A 62 13.86 50.68 -9.49
N GLU A 63 13.76 49.71 -8.58
CA GLU A 63 13.95 49.92 -7.15
C GLU A 63 15.43 49.73 -6.83
N LEU A 64 16.15 50.85 -6.85
CA LEU A 64 17.59 50.93 -6.63
C LEU A 64 17.87 51.49 -5.21
N PRO A 65 18.87 50.95 -4.47
CA PRO A 65 19.25 51.47 -3.15
C PRO A 65 19.62 52.97 -3.20
N ALA A 66 19.28 53.72 -2.14
CA ALA A 66 19.53 55.16 -2.08
C ALA A 66 21.03 55.52 -2.06
N ASP A 67 21.87 54.59 -1.61
CA ASP A 67 23.33 54.66 -1.56
C ASP A 67 24.01 54.09 -2.81
N GLN A 68 23.25 53.68 -3.83
CA GLN A 68 23.82 53.11 -5.04
C GLN A 68 24.61 54.16 -5.84
N SER A 69 25.91 53.91 -6.03
CA SER A 69 26.83 54.77 -6.77
C SER A 69 26.75 54.60 -8.29
N ALA A 70 26.31 53.44 -8.77
CA ALA A 70 26.17 53.14 -10.20
C ALA A 70 24.82 53.63 -10.74
N HIS A 71 24.86 54.31 -11.89
CA HIS A 71 23.67 54.81 -12.58
C HIS A 71 23.23 53.83 -13.67
N TYR A 72 21.95 53.42 -13.64
CA TYR A 72 21.36 52.53 -14.64
C TYR A 72 20.42 53.27 -15.59
N LEU A 73 20.60 53.09 -16.89
CA LEU A 73 19.63 53.45 -17.91
C LEU A 73 18.60 52.31 -18.01
N LEU A 74 17.35 52.59 -17.64
CA LEU A 74 16.24 51.67 -17.84
C LEU A 74 15.71 51.84 -19.26
N VAL A 75 15.72 50.77 -20.05
CA VAL A 75 15.18 50.76 -21.41
C VAL A 75 14.10 49.71 -21.53
N ALA A 76 12.96 50.05 -22.14
CA ALA A 76 11.92 49.10 -22.52
C ALA A 76 11.81 49.03 -24.05
N ALA A 77 11.76 47.82 -24.59
CA ALA A 77 11.60 47.59 -26.02
C ALA A 77 10.47 46.59 -26.30
N PHE A 78 9.54 46.95 -27.18
CA PHE A 78 8.53 46.02 -27.68
C PHE A 78 9.02 45.29 -28.94
N LEU A 79 8.62 44.03 -29.09
CA LEU A 79 8.99 43.17 -30.23
C LEU A 79 7.72 42.69 -30.96
N ARG A 80 7.78 42.57 -32.30
CA ARG A 80 6.66 42.07 -33.13
C ARG A 80 6.73 40.56 -33.42
N GLY A 81 7.93 39.99 -33.36
CA GLY A 81 8.22 38.63 -33.81
C GLY A 81 9.64 38.50 -34.33
N ALA A 82 10.05 37.26 -34.66
CA ALA A 82 11.46 36.95 -34.84
C ALA A 82 12.10 37.50 -36.13
N THR A 83 11.29 37.81 -37.14
CA THR A 83 11.75 38.16 -38.50
C THR A 83 11.54 39.64 -38.86
N ASN A 84 10.89 40.42 -37.98
CA ASN A 84 10.55 41.81 -38.27
C ASN A 84 11.17 42.74 -37.22
N PRO A 85 12.14 43.60 -37.59
CA PRO A 85 12.72 44.57 -36.69
C PRO A 85 11.65 45.49 -36.08
N PRO A 86 11.64 45.71 -34.76
CA PRO A 86 10.70 46.63 -34.16
C PRO A 86 10.92 48.08 -34.66
N PRO A 87 9.84 48.88 -34.78
CA PRO A 87 9.93 50.31 -35.03
C PRO A 87 10.79 51.04 -33.99
N LYS A 88 11.40 52.17 -34.36
CA LYS A 88 12.27 52.93 -33.43
C LYS A 88 11.48 53.58 -32.29
N ASP A 89 10.22 53.92 -32.51
CA ASP A 89 9.28 54.48 -31.52
C ASP A 89 8.75 53.43 -30.52
N TRP A 90 9.15 52.17 -30.65
CA TRP A 90 8.84 51.10 -29.69
C TRP A 90 9.90 50.92 -28.60
N PHE A 91 10.88 51.83 -28.54
CA PHE A 91 11.94 51.86 -27.56
C PHE A 91 11.78 53.09 -26.68
N PHE A 92 11.83 52.88 -25.37
CA PHE A 92 11.62 53.91 -24.35
C PHE A 92 12.77 53.87 -23.35
N GLN A 93 13.20 55.01 -22.83
CA GLN A 93 14.28 55.11 -21.86
C GLN A 93 13.92 55.98 -20.65
N ALA A 94 14.45 55.62 -19.49
CA ALA A 94 14.44 56.43 -18.28
C ALA A 94 15.82 56.42 -17.64
N GLU A 95 16.40 57.61 -17.47
CA GLU A 95 17.64 57.81 -16.73
C GLU A 95 17.33 57.83 -15.23
N THR A 96 17.52 56.69 -14.56
CA THR A 96 17.08 56.46 -13.17
C THR A 96 17.62 57.44 -12.13
N TRP A 97 18.70 58.16 -12.45
CA TRP A 97 19.33 59.15 -11.59
C TRP A 97 18.74 60.56 -11.72
N THR A 98 18.05 60.87 -12.82
CA THR A 98 17.47 62.20 -13.09
C THR A 98 16.15 62.42 -12.36
N LYS A 99 15.79 63.68 -12.05
CA LYS A 99 14.52 64.01 -11.38
C LYS A 99 13.29 63.44 -12.11
N LYS A 100 13.29 63.47 -13.45
CA LYS A 100 12.21 62.94 -14.29
C LYS A 100 12.27 61.41 -14.44
N GLY A 101 13.47 60.84 -14.51
CA GLY A 101 13.64 59.39 -14.70
C GLY A 101 13.54 58.56 -13.41
N ARG A 102 13.59 59.18 -12.23
CA ARG A 102 13.32 58.51 -10.93
C ARG A 102 11.89 57.94 -10.81
N ASP A 103 10.93 58.52 -11.53
CA ASP A 103 9.56 58.02 -11.62
C ASP A 103 9.42 56.84 -12.60
N GLY A 104 10.50 56.50 -13.32
CA GLY A 104 10.57 55.38 -14.25
C GLY A 104 9.94 55.68 -15.62
N LEU A 105 9.41 54.63 -16.25
CA LEU A 105 8.76 54.65 -17.55
C LEU A 105 7.23 54.58 -17.39
N SER A 106 6.51 55.43 -18.12
CA SER A 106 5.07 55.27 -18.36
C SER A 106 4.83 55.06 -19.84
N ILE A 107 4.52 53.82 -20.24
CA ILE A 107 4.41 53.40 -21.65
C ILE A 107 3.07 52.71 -21.91
N THR A 108 2.58 52.81 -23.14
CA THR A 108 1.38 52.09 -23.58
C THR A 108 1.81 50.95 -24.50
N VAL A 109 1.28 49.74 -24.29
CA VAL A 109 1.60 48.58 -25.12
C VAL A 109 1.11 48.82 -26.55
N PRO A 110 2.01 48.90 -27.55
CA PRO A 110 1.62 49.18 -28.93
C PRO A 110 0.78 48.06 -29.55
N SER A 111 -0.08 48.43 -30.50
CA SER A 111 -0.78 47.44 -31.32
C SER A 111 0.22 46.60 -32.13
N GLY A 112 0.03 45.27 -32.10
CA GLY A 112 0.90 44.30 -32.77
C GLY A 112 2.19 43.96 -32.04
N ALA A 113 2.43 44.49 -30.83
CA ALA A 113 3.49 44.00 -29.96
C ALA A 113 3.15 42.57 -29.49
N ARG A 114 4.16 41.71 -29.38
CA ARG A 114 4.04 40.32 -28.90
C ARG A 114 4.91 40.03 -27.67
N GLN A 115 6.01 40.78 -27.51
CA GLN A 115 6.87 40.70 -26.33
C GLN A 115 7.30 42.10 -25.91
N ILE A 116 7.68 42.23 -24.65
CA ILE A 116 8.39 43.38 -24.09
C ILE A 116 9.62 42.87 -23.35
N ILE A 117 10.75 43.52 -23.59
CA ILE A 117 12.01 43.24 -22.92
C ILE A 117 12.52 44.52 -22.26
N LEU A 118 13.09 44.37 -21.08
CA LEU A 118 13.65 45.45 -20.29
C LEU A 118 15.16 45.28 -20.20
N PHE A 119 15.87 46.41 -20.30
CA PHE A 119 17.30 46.48 -20.12
C PHE A 119 17.63 47.43 -18.96
N LEU A 120 18.58 47.02 -18.12
CA LEU A 120 19.27 47.90 -17.19
C LEU A 120 20.73 47.97 -17.63
N ALA A 121 21.11 49.06 -18.30
CA ALA A 121 22.46 49.29 -18.78
C ALA A 121 23.19 50.30 -17.87
N PRO A 122 24.45 50.05 -17.47
CA PRO A 122 25.27 51.07 -16.81
C PRO A 122 25.45 52.31 -17.70
N GLN A 123 25.54 53.49 -17.08
CA GLN A 123 25.75 54.75 -17.81
C GLN A 123 27.12 54.79 -18.52
N THR A 124 27.14 54.92 -19.86
CA THR A 124 28.36 55.09 -20.68
C THR A 124 28.30 56.24 -21.72
N GLY A 125 27.18 56.95 -21.81
CA GLY A 125 27.05 58.18 -22.62
C GLY A 125 26.61 58.00 -24.09
N GLY A 126 26.26 56.77 -24.52
CA GLY A 126 25.78 56.45 -25.87
C GLY A 126 24.80 55.27 -25.93
N ASP A 127 24.22 54.91 -24.79
CA ASP A 127 23.80 53.54 -24.47
C ASP A 127 22.50 53.13 -25.17
N PHE A 128 21.57 54.06 -25.31
CA PHE A 128 20.25 53.79 -25.88
C PHE A 128 20.31 53.42 -27.36
N LYS A 129 21.07 54.16 -28.17
CA LYS A 129 21.17 53.89 -29.62
C LYS A 129 21.79 52.52 -29.87
N THR A 130 22.85 52.18 -29.13
CA THR A 130 23.51 50.87 -29.24
C THR A 130 22.55 49.73 -28.89
N LEU A 131 21.71 49.88 -27.86
CA LEU A 131 20.69 48.89 -27.51
C LEU A 131 19.59 48.77 -28.60
N VAL A 132 19.11 49.90 -29.12
CA VAL A 132 18.13 49.92 -30.22
C VAL A 132 18.67 49.19 -31.45
N ASP A 133 19.91 49.47 -31.85
CA ASP A 133 20.54 48.87 -33.02
C ASP A 133 20.83 47.36 -32.80
N ALA A 134 21.22 46.96 -31.59
CA ALA A 134 21.40 45.55 -31.22
C ALA A 134 20.10 44.73 -31.35
N VAL A 135 19.00 45.25 -30.77
CA VAL A 135 17.69 44.58 -30.84
C VAL A 135 17.15 44.54 -32.26
N ARG A 136 17.22 45.65 -32.99
CA ARG A 136 16.71 45.72 -34.38
C ARG A 136 17.54 44.92 -35.37
N GLY A 137 18.85 44.75 -35.12
CA GLY A 137 19.73 43.97 -35.97
C GLY A 137 19.46 42.46 -35.91
N ARG A 138 18.97 41.95 -34.77
CA ARG A 138 18.69 40.51 -34.55
C ARG A 138 17.45 40.29 -33.66
N PRO A 139 16.25 40.73 -34.09
CA PRO A 139 15.05 40.68 -33.26
C PRO A 139 14.68 39.26 -32.82
N GLY A 140 14.90 38.25 -33.67
CA GLY A 140 14.60 36.85 -33.35
C GLY A 140 15.32 36.27 -32.15
N ALA A 141 16.54 36.73 -31.87
CA ALA A 141 17.25 36.29 -30.67
C ALA A 141 16.63 36.86 -29.39
N PHE A 142 16.24 38.14 -29.40
CA PHE A 142 15.58 38.76 -28.26
C PHE A 142 14.15 38.25 -28.06
N VAL A 143 13.43 37.90 -29.13
CA VAL A 143 12.13 37.24 -29.03
C VAL A 143 12.27 35.88 -28.35
N ARG A 144 13.21 35.04 -28.82
CA ARG A 144 13.47 33.73 -28.20
C ARG A 144 13.93 33.88 -26.75
N ALA A 145 14.90 34.77 -26.48
CA ALA A 145 15.38 35.02 -25.13
C ALA A 145 14.25 35.51 -24.20
N ALA A 146 13.34 36.35 -24.67
CA ALA A 146 12.21 36.81 -23.87
C ALA A 146 11.21 35.68 -23.54
N GLN A 147 10.90 34.83 -24.51
CA GLN A 147 10.04 33.65 -24.31
C GLN A 147 10.65 32.68 -23.31
N ASP A 148 11.94 32.36 -23.49
CA ASP A 148 12.68 31.44 -22.64
C ASP A 148 12.86 32.01 -21.22
N LEU A 149 13.15 33.30 -21.07
CA LEU A 149 13.23 33.97 -19.76
C LEU A 149 11.88 33.94 -19.03
N ASN A 150 10.78 34.18 -19.74
CA ASN A 150 9.44 34.14 -19.15
C ASN A 150 9.08 32.71 -18.70
N GLN A 151 9.35 31.70 -19.54
CA GLN A 151 9.12 30.30 -19.17
C GLN A 151 9.98 29.89 -17.97
N ALA A 152 11.27 30.22 -17.99
CA ALA A 152 12.18 29.94 -16.88
C ALA A 152 11.70 30.62 -15.58
N ALA A 153 11.11 31.82 -15.65
CA ALA A 153 10.62 32.51 -14.46
C ALA A 153 9.42 31.77 -13.83
N LEU A 154 8.48 31.28 -14.66
CA LEU A 154 7.34 30.48 -14.21
C LEU A 154 7.78 29.14 -13.63
N ASP A 155 8.73 28.47 -14.29
CA ASP A 155 9.35 27.24 -13.83
C ASP A 155 10.04 27.43 -12.47
N ARG A 156 10.78 28.52 -12.33
CA ARG A 156 11.45 28.87 -11.08
C ARG A 156 10.45 29.18 -9.97
N ALA A 157 9.33 29.86 -10.27
CA ALA A 157 8.27 30.10 -9.29
C ALA A 157 7.65 28.79 -8.77
N ARG A 158 7.45 27.78 -9.64
CA ARG A 158 6.99 26.44 -9.24
C ARG A 158 7.99 25.75 -8.32
N LEU A 159 9.27 25.78 -8.69
CA LEU A 159 10.36 25.22 -7.90
C LEU A 159 10.48 25.89 -6.53
N ASP A 160 10.45 27.22 -6.47
CA ASP A 160 10.52 27.97 -5.21
C ASP A 160 9.32 27.67 -4.30
N SER A 161 8.12 27.51 -4.88
CA SER A 161 6.92 27.10 -4.15
C SER A 161 7.06 25.70 -3.56
N PHE A 162 7.64 24.77 -4.31
CA PHE A 162 7.91 23.40 -3.85
C PHE A 162 8.94 23.38 -2.72
N LEU A 163 10.10 23.99 -2.93
CA LEU A 163 11.17 24.04 -1.93
C LEU A 163 10.71 24.76 -0.66
N GLY A 164 9.96 25.84 -0.81
CA GLY A 164 9.37 26.57 0.31
C GLY A 164 8.41 25.72 1.14
N ALA A 165 7.57 24.91 0.49
CA ALA A 165 6.68 23.98 1.19
C ALA A 165 7.45 22.84 1.87
N ILE A 166 8.45 22.23 1.21
CA ILE A 166 9.31 21.19 1.80
C ILE A 166 10.06 21.71 3.04
N HIS A 167 10.62 22.92 2.99
CA HIS A 167 11.33 23.51 4.13
C HIS A 167 10.41 23.80 5.33
N ARG A 168 9.09 23.91 5.14
CA ARG A 168 8.11 24.11 6.22
C ARG A 168 7.58 22.80 6.81
N LEU A 169 7.91 21.65 6.22
CA LEU A 169 7.55 20.36 6.80
C LEU A 169 8.46 20.11 8.02
N ASP A 170 7.86 19.79 9.16
CA ASP A 170 8.56 19.51 10.43
C ASP A 170 9.06 18.05 10.46
N PRO A 171 10.39 17.79 10.50
CA PRO A 171 10.93 16.43 10.48
C PRO A 171 10.39 15.53 11.61
N GLY A 172 9.82 16.12 12.67
CA GLY A 172 9.19 15.41 13.78
C GLY A 172 7.82 14.76 13.48
N ASP A 173 7.25 14.94 12.28
CA ASP A 173 5.99 14.31 11.85
C ASP A 173 6.19 13.42 10.60
N PRO A 174 6.60 12.14 10.80
CA PRO A 174 6.87 11.21 9.70
C PRO A 174 5.66 10.96 8.79
N ALA A 175 4.44 10.94 9.36
CA ALA A 175 3.22 10.69 8.60
C ALA A 175 2.94 11.83 7.60
N ARG A 176 3.18 13.07 8.01
CA ARG A 176 3.04 14.24 7.12
C ARG A 176 4.14 14.27 6.05
N PHE A 177 5.37 13.86 6.39
CA PHE A 177 6.48 13.77 5.43
C PHE A 177 6.29 12.68 4.37
N GLU A 178 5.60 11.60 4.67
CA GLU A 178 5.26 10.57 3.67
C GLU A 178 4.13 11.04 2.73
N ALA A 179 3.11 11.71 3.27
CA ALA A 179 1.89 12.05 2.53
C ALA A 179 2.00 13.32 1.66
N VAL A 180 2.69 14.37 2.14
CA VAL A 180 2.67 15.70 1.50
C VAL A 180 3.54 15.80 0.23
N PRO A 181 4.81 15.34 0.20
CA PRO A 181 5.68 15.54 -0.95
C PRO A 181 5.13 14.98 -2.28
N PRO A 182 4.56 13.76 -2.36
CA PRO A 182 3.96 13.26 -3.61
C PRO A 182 2.80 14.13 -4.12
N LEU A 183 1.96 14.62 -3.19
CA LEU A 183 0.81 15.46 -3.52
C LEU A 183 1.25 16.87 -3.95
N LEU A 184 2.25 17.44 -3.28
CA LEU A 184 2.86 18.71 -3.62
C LEU A 184 3.52 18.66 -5.01
N ALA A 185 4.26 17.59 -5.29
CA ALA A 185 4.86 17.33 -6.59
C ALA A 185 3.81 17.23 -7.71
N ARG A 186 2.71 16.51 -7.48
CA ARG A 186 1.57 16.48 -8.42
C ARG A 186 0.97 17.86 -8.64
N SER A 187 0.76 18.63 -7.56
CA SER A 187 0.11 19.95 -7.61
C SER A 187 0.93 20.98 -8.36
N LEU A 188 2.25 20.96 -8.20
CA LEU A 188 3.19 21.87 -8.88
C LEU A 188 3.75 21.30 -10.19
N ALA A 189 3.35 20.09 -10.58
CA ALA A 189 3.85 19.36 -11.74
C ALA A 189 5.39 19.24 -11.76
N ILE A 190 5.95 18.82 -10.63
CA ILE A 190 7.39 18.59 -10.43
C ILE A 190 7.66 17.09 -10.32
N LYS A 191 8.64 16.60 -11.08
CA LYS A 191 9.10 15.21 -10.94
C LYS A 191 10.00 15.08 -9.71
N LEU A 192 9.63 14.19 -8.79
CA LEU A 192 10.49 13.81 -7.66
C LEU A 192 11.47 12.72 -8.08
N ASN A 193 12.65 12.72 -7.47
CA ASN A 193 13.45 11.51 -7.40
C ASN A 193 12.87 10.61 -6.29
N THR A 194 12.18 9.54 -6.69
CA THR A 194 11.53 8.59 -5.77
C THR A 194 12.51 7.89 -4.84
N ASP A 195 13.79 7.78 -5.23
CA ASP A 195 14.84 7.18 -4.39
C ASP A 195 15.13 8.06 -3.16
N CYS A 196 14.84 9.36 -3.23
CA CYS A 196 14.95 10.25 -2.07
C CYS A 196 13.87 9.98 -1.02
N LEU A 197 12.68 9.50 -1.41
CA LEU A 197 11.60 9.15 -0.47
C LEU A 197 11.88 7.84 0.27
N GLN A 198 12.84 7.03 -0.21
CA GLN A 198 13.25 5.77 0.42
C GLN A 198 14.39 5.93 1.45
N ARG A 199 14.93 7.14 1.61
CA ARG A 199 16.02 7.42 2.58
C ARG A 199 15.47 7.56 4.00
N GLN A 200 16.36 7.52 5.00
CA GLN A 200 16.00 7.89 6.38
C GLN A 200 15.52 9.35 6.43
N VAL A 201 14.48 9.63 7.24
CA VAL A 201 13.76 10.93 7.29
C VAL A 201 14.71 12.13 7.37
N ASP A 202 15.76 12.06 8.19
CA ASP A 202 16.77 13.12 8.35
C ASP A 202 17.56 13.43 7.06
N LEU A 203 17.68 12.44 6.17
CA LEU A 203 18.39 12.55 4.89
C LEU A 203 17.45 12.80 3.70
N GLN A 204 16.14 12.65 3.86
CA GLN A 204 15.16 12.84 2.79
C GLN A 204 15.09 14.30 2.35
N ALA A 205 14.99 15.25 3.29
CA ALA A 205 14.94 16.68 2.98
C ALA A 205 16.23 17.14 2.27
N ALA A 206 17.39 16.68 2.74
CA ALA A 206 18.66 16.94 2.07
C ALA A 206 18.70 16.31 0.66
N CYS A 207 18.26 15.06 0.47
CA CYS A 207 18.24 14.42 -0.84
C CYS A 207 17.30 15.10 -1.84
N LEU A 208 16.08 15.45 -1.41
CA LEU A 208 15.08 16.15 -2.22
C LEU A 208 15.52 17.56 -2.62
N THR A 209 16.43 18.17 -1.86
CA THR A 209 16.94 19.53 -2.10
C THR A 209 18.36 19.57 -2.68
N GLN A 210 19.16 18.50 -2.60
CA GLN A 210 20.55 18.44 -3.09
C GLN A 210 20.63 18.30 -4.61
N ASN A 211 19.66 17.65 -5.26
CA ASN A 211 19.61 17.50 -6.71
C ASN A 211 18.68 18.54 -7.37
N ARG A 212 18.87 19.82 -7.04
CA ARG A 212 18.09 20.94 -7.64
C ARG A 212 18.12 20.91 -9.17
N ASP A 213 19.20 20.36 -9.72
CA ASP A 213 19.45 20.33 -11.16
C ASP A 213 18.74 19.16 -11.90
N SER A 214 18.14 18.20 -11.20
CA SER A 214 17.46 17.04 -11.82
C SER A 214 15.93 17.06 -11.68
N LEU A 215 15.36 18.12 -11.09
CA LEU A 215 13.91 18.28 -10.96
C LEU A 215 13.29 18.59 -12.32
N VAL A 216 12.68 17.59 -12.95
CA VAL A 216 12.01 17.75 -14.26
C VAL A 216 10.70 18.49 -14.05
N LEU A 217 10.62 19.71 -14.59
CA LEU A 217 9.42 20.54 -14.61
C LEU A 217 8.70 20.30 -15.94
N SER A 218 7.52 19.68 -15.91
CA SER A 218 6.65 19.57 -17.08
C SER A 218 5.39 20.39 -16.79
N ASP A 219 4.93 21.22 -17.71
CA ASP A 219 3.72 22.05 -17.53
C ASP A 219 2.48 21.47 -18.23
N GLY A 220 2.61 20.33 -18.93
CA GLY A 220 1.50 19.69 -19.65
C GLY A 220 0.88 20.55 -20.76
N HIS A 221 1.44 21.73 -21.07
CA HIS A 221 0.93 22.67 -22.08
C HIS A 221 1.64 22.53 -23.44
N SER A 222 2.73 21.77 -23.50
CA SER A 222 3.49 21.54 -24.74
C SER A 222 2.84 20.53 -25.71
N ALA A 223 1.69 19.93 -25.33
CA ALA A 223 0.92 19.04 -26.19
C ALA A 223 -0.05 19.86 -27.08
N THR A 224 0.22 19.88 -28.39
CA THR A 224 -0.60 20.57 -29.39
C THR A 224 -1.92 19.83 -29.67
N ILE A 225 -2.91 20.54 -30.23
CA ILE A 225 -4.28 20.09 -30.57
C ILE A 225 -4.37 18.73 -31.29
N THR A 226 -3.32 18.30 -31.98
CA THR A 226 -3.23 16.98 -32.64
C THR A 226 -3.13 15.80 -31.66
N GLU A 227 -2.69 16.00 -30.41
CA GLU A 227 -2.59 14.95 -29.39
C GLU A 227 -3.86 14.82 -28.53
N ALA A 228 -4.72 15.85 -28.52
CA ALA A 228 -5.98 15.85 -27.78
C ALA A 228 -7.03 14.87 -28.37
N LEU A 229 -6.86 14.44 -29.63
CA LEU A 229 -7.74 13.50 -30.30
C LEU A 229 -7.46 12.01 -29.96
N ALA A 230 -6.39 11.70 -29.21
CA ALA A 230 -5.95 10.33 -28.96
C ALA A 230 -6.34 9.75 -27.58
N GLY A 231 -6.93 10.53 -26.67
CA GLY A 231 -7.22 10.07 -25.31
C GLY A 231 -5.98 9.98 -24.40
N THR A 232 -6.21 10.13 -23.09
CA THR A 232 -5.26 10.15 -21.96
C THR A 232 -3.75 10.30 -22.29
N PRO A 233 -3.27 11.52 -22.61
CA PRO A 233 -1.86 11.78 -22.96
C PRO A 233 -0.88 11.65 -21.79
N ALA A 234 -1.35 11.80 -20.55
CA ALA A 234 -0.52 11.71 -19.36
C ALA A 234 0.08 10.30 -19.17
N ASP A 235 -0.67 9.25 -19.50
CA ASP A 235 -0.23 7.86 -19.27
C ASP A 235 0.82 7.39 -20.28
N LEU A 236 0.69 7.81 -21.55
CA LEU A 236 1.64 7.41 -22.60
C LEU A 236 3.00 8.10 -22.43
N ALA A 237 3.00 9.39 -22.08
CA ALA A 237 4.22 10.12 -21.72
C ALA A 237 4.88 9.54 -20.44
N MET A 238 4.07 9.08 -19.48
CA MET A 238 4.54 8.42 -18.26
C MET A 238 5.13 7.03 -18.52
N GLN A 239 4.57 6.25 -19.46
CA GLN A 239 5.09 4.93 -19.83
C GLN A 239 6.40 5.01 -20.63
N ILE A 240 6.55 5.99 -21.52
CA ILE A 240 7.80 6.19 -22.27
C ILE A 240 8.93 6.67 -21.35
N ALA A 241 8.61 7.51 -20.36
CA ALA A 241 9.55 8.01 -19.35
C ALA A 241 10.00 6.94 -18.32
N ALA A 242 9.31 5.80 -18.21
CA ALA A 242 9.65 4.69 -17.34
C ALA A 242 10.65 3.69 -17.95
N THR A 243 11.07 3.90 -19.21
CA THR A 243 12.04 3.03 -19.87
C THR A 243 13.49 3.40 -19.53
N PRO A 244 14.43 2.43 -19.43
CA PRO A 244 15.85 2.72 -19.18
C PRO A 244 16.48 3.64 -20.24
N GLN A 245 15.97 3.60 -21.47
CA GLN A 245 16.42 4.45 -22.58
C GLN A 245 15.81 5.87 -22.50
N GLY A 246 14.61 6.02 -21.94
CA GLY A 246 13.99 7.32 -21.66
C GLY A 246 14.41 7.97 -20.32
N GLY A 247 14.96 7.19 -19.39
CA GLY A 247 15.34 7.63 -18.04
C GLY A 247 16.76 8.17 -17.85
N LEU A 248 17.65 8.03 -18.85
CA LEU A 248 19.09 8.32 -18.70
C LEU A 248 19.57 9.69 -19.24
N GLY A 249 18.67 10.61 -19.66
CA GLY A 249 19.17 11.80 -20.37
C GLY A 249 18.33 13.08 -20.38
N TYR A 250 17.23 13.19 -19.63
CA TYR A 250 16.46 14.44 -19.61
C TYR A 250 16.89 15.37 -18.46
N TYR A 251 17.78 16.31 -18.79
CA TYR A 251 17.96 17.53 -18.00
C TYR A 251 16.61 18.22 -17.79
N SER A 252 16.40 18.82 -16.62
CA SER A 252 15.22 19.64 -16.34
C SER A 252 14.98 20.63 -17.50
N PRO A 253 13.76 20.74 -18.05
CA PRO A 253 13.43 21.73 -19.08
C PRO A 253 13.88 23.14 -18.71
N TYR A 254 13.84 23.48 -17.41
CA TYR A 254 14.39 24.71 -16.87
C TYR A 254 15.89 24.90 -17.14
N ILE A 255 16.74 23.88 -16.94
CA ILE A 255 18.19 24.00 -17.19
C ILE A 255 18.48 24.15 -18.69
N ALA A 256 17.74 23.42 -19.53
CA ALA A 256 17.89 23.54 -20.98
C ALA A 256 17.56 24.97 -21.44
N VAL A 257 16.44 25.52 -20.97
CA VAL A 257 16.01 26.89 -21.23
C VAL A 257 17.05 27.91 -20.70
N VAL A 258 17.54 27.76 -19.48
CA VAL A 258 18.58 28.63 -18.90
C VAL A 258 19.85 28.62 -19.75
N ARG A 259 20.34 27.43 -20.14
CA ARG A 259 21.53 27.28 -21.00
C ARG A 259 21.35 27.95 -22.35
N ASP A 260 20.18 27.79 -22.96
CA ASP A 260 19.88 28.38 -24.25
C ASP A 260 19.82 29.91 -24.18
N VAL A 261 19.19 30.49 -23.16
CA VAL A 261 19.17 31.95 -22.96
C VAL A 261 20.57 32.51 -22.78
N VAL A 262 21.39 31.89 -21.93
CA VAL A 262 22.78 32.32 -21.68
C VAL A 262 23.59 32.26 -22.97
N ARG A 263 23.43 31.20 -23.77
CA ARG A 263 24.10 31.05 -25.07
C ARG A 263 23.62 32.11 -26.07
N ILE A 264 22.31 32.35 -26.14
CA ILE A 264 21.72 33.32 -27.06
C ILE A 264 22.24 34.72 -26.74
N LEU A 265 22.10 35.18 -25.49
CA LEU A 265 22.51 36.53 -25.08
C LEU A 265 24.03 36.70 -25.03
N GLY A 266 24.78 35.66 -24.66
CA GLY A 266 26.23 35.66 -24.70
C GLY A 266 26.80 35.89 -26.12
N ALA A 267 26.08 35.45 -27.15
CA ALA A 267 26.45 35.72 -28.55
C ALA A 267 26.29 37.19 -28.99
N PHE A 268 25.76 38.07 -28.13
CA PHE A 268 25.60 39.50 -28.37
C PHE A 268 26.68 40.37 -27.74
N GLN A 269 27.77 39.76 -27.26
CA GLN A 269 28.88 40.52 -26.72
C GLN A 269 29.51 41.42 -27.80
N THR A 270 29.64 42.69 -27.46
CA THR A 270 30.39 43.69 -28.23
C THR A 270 31.59 44.15 -27.41
N ALA A 271 32.48 44.96 -27.99
CA ALA A 271 33.58 45.57 -27.23
C ALA A 271 33.08 46.43 -26.05
N GLN A 272 31.86 46.97 -26.14
CA GLN A 272 31.26 47.87 -25.14
C GLN A 272 30.28 47.17 -24.20
N TYR A 273 29.51 46.19 -24.68
CA TYR A 273 28.43 45.58 -23.90
C TYR A 273 28.46 44.07 -23.89
N GLN A 274 28.15 43.50 -22.74
CA GLN A 274 27.82 42.10 -22.54
C GLN A 274 26.39 42.01 -22.01
N TYR A 275 25.53 41.29 -22.72
CA TYR A 275 24.14 41.10 -22.29
C TYR A 275 24.06 39.89 -21.37
N ILE A 276 23.65 40.12 -20.12
CA ILE A 276 23.46 39.05 -19.15
C ILE A 276 21.96 38.87 -18.87
N PRO A 277 21.44 37.64 -18.96
CA PRO A 277 20.05 37.40 -18.62
C PRO A 277 19.78 37.68 -17.14
N ALA A 278 18.58 38.16 -16.87
CA ALA A 278 18.06 38.42 -15.55
C ALA A 278 16.65 37.80 -15.43
N LEU A 279 16.55 36.74 -14.62
CA LEU A 279 15.30 36.03 -14.38
C LEU A 279 14.41 36.86 -13.45
N GLY A 280 13.19 37.16 -13.89
CA GLY A 280 12.25 37.96 -13.10
C GLY A 280 11.41 37.12 -12.15
N LEU A 281 11.73 37.13 -10.85
CA LEU A 281 10.93 36.45 -9.83
C LEU A 281 9.81 37.36 -9.32
N LEU A 282 8.57 36.90 -9.48
CA LEU A 282 7.38 37.58 -8.96
C LEU A 282 7.36 37.50 -7.43
N ARG A 283 7.44 38.65 -6.76
CA ARG A 283 7.35 38.76 -5.28
C ARG A 283 6.46 39.93 -4.90
N ASP A 284 5.29 39.64 -4.35
CA ASP A 284 4.31 40.66 -3.96
C ASP A 284 4.04 41.66 -5.10
N ASP A 285 4.43 42.93 -4.93
CA ASP A 285 4.25 44.00 -5.92
C ASP A 285 5.52 44.29 -6.75
N LEU A 286 6.55 43.45 -6.64
CA LEU A 286 7.86 43.60 -7.27
C LEU A 286 8.24 42.39 -8.14
N ILE A 287 9.16 42.63 -9.07
CA ILE A 287 9.94 41.60 -9.75
C ILE A 287 11.36 41.70 -9.22
N GLY A 288 11.81 40.71 -8.46
CA GLY A 288 13.22 40.59 -8.07
C GLY A 288 14.02 39.92 -9.19
N LEU A 289 15.09 40.56 -9.66
CA LEU A 289 15.94 39.96 -10.69
C LEU A 289 16.95 39.00 -10.06
N LEU A 290 17.02 37.77 -10.58
CA LEU A 290 18.15 36.86 -10.36
C LEU A 290 19.07 36.86 -11.57
N LEU A 291 20.37 36.94 -11.34
CA LEU A 291 21.40 37.02 -12.37
C LEU A 291 22.16 35.69 -12.42
N ASN A 292 22.60 35.32 -13.62
CA ASN A 292 23.43 34.13 -13.85
C ASN A 292 24.94 34.46 -13.87
N ALA A 293 25.30 35.74 -13.80
CA ALA A 293 26.68 36.23 -13.85
C ALA A 293 26.79 37.56 -13.10
N ALA A 294 27.95 37.80 -12.48
CA ALA A 294 28.20 39.06 -11.78
C ALA A 294 28.30 40.20 -12.80
N PRO A 295 27.61 41.34 -12.58
CA PRO A 295 27.65 42.46 -13.51
C PRO A 295 29.01 43.17 -13.48
N SER A 296 29.53 43.49 -14.66
CA SER A 296 30.70 44.34 -14.88
C SER A 296 30.29 45.79 -15.14
N PHE A 297 30.98 46.72 -14.46
CA PHE A 297 30.90 48.17 -14.72
C PHE A 297 32.13 48.69 -15.47
N HIS A 298 32.90 47.79 -16.09
CA HIS A 298 34.01 48.09 -16.98
C HIS A 298 33.75 47.46 -18.35
N SER A 299 34.35 47.99 -19.41
CA SER A 299 34.17 47.44 -20.76
C SER A 299 34.64 45.98 -20.85
N PRO A 300 33.80 45.04 -21.33
CA PRO A 300 32.41 45.25 -21.76
C PRO A 300 31.45 45.35 -20.56
N TYR A 301 30.66 46.43 -20.53
CA TYR A 301 29.67 46.71 -19.48
C TYR A 301 28.54 45.69 -19.52
N SER A 302 28.09 45.23 -18.35
CA SER A 302 26.99 44.26 -18.27
C SER A 302 25.63 44.93 -18.36
N VAL A 303 24.88 44.61 -19.42
CA VAL A 303 23.47 45.01 -19.57
C VAL A 303 22.60 43.88 -19.03
N LEU A 304 21.82 44.16 -18.00
CA LEU A 304 20.86 43.18 -17.47
C LEU A 304 19.66 43.12 -18.40
N VAL A 305 19.26 41.91 -18.78
CA VAL A 305 18.14 41.69 -19.72
C VAL A 305 17.06 40.85 -19.06
N THR A 306 15.87 41.41 -18.87
CA THR A 306 14.70 40.68 -18.34
C THR A 306 13.50 40.84 -19.25
N ALA A 307 12.56 39.91 -19.20
CA ALA A 307 11.34 39.94 -20.00
C ALA A 307 10.12 40.11 -19.10
N LEU A 308 9.09 40.79 -19.60
CA LEU A 308 7.76 40.77 -18.97
C LEU A 308 6.87 39.73 -19.67
N PRO A 309 5.70 39.41 -19.10
CA PRO A 309 4.75 38.50 -19.72
C PRO A 309 4.44 38.88 -21.16
N MET A 310 4.18 37.86 -21.97
CA MET A 310 3.89 38.04 -23.40
C MET A 310 2.68 38.95 -23.61
N VAL A 311 2.71 39.69 -24.71
CA VAL A 311 1.55 40.47 -25.17
C VAL A 311 0.69 39.55 -26.01
N ASP A 312 -0.31 38.94 -25.39
CA ASP A 312 -1.24 38.00 -26.02
C ASP A 312 -2.55 37.94 -25.24
N ALA A 313 -3.58 37.32 -25.82
CA ALA A 313 -4.81 37.04 -25.10
C ALA A 313 -4.50 36.18 -23.85
N PRO A 314 -5.10 36.50 -22.69
CA PRO A 314 -4.87 35.75 -21.47
C PRO A 314 -5.32 34.29 -21.63
N GLN A 315 -4.38 33.37 -21.43
CA GLN A 315 -4.67 31.93 -21.46
C GLN A 315 -5.06 31.48 -20.05
N ILE A 316 -6.33 31.11 -19.87
CA ILE A 316 -6.83 30.59 -18.60
C ILE A 316 -6.41 29.13 -18.46
N PRO A 317 -5.70 28.74 -17.39
CA PRO A 317 -5.29 27.36 -17.23
C PRO A 317 -6.51 26.45 -16.98
N PRO A 318 -6.55 25.24 -17.57
CA PRO A 318 -7.66 24.32 -17.41
C PRO A 318 -7.64 23.69 -16.01
N LEU A 319 -8.43 24.25 -15.09
CA LEU A 319 -8.59 23.73 -13.74
C LEU A 319 -9.75 22.74 -13.67
N ARG A 320 -9.48 21.53 -13.18
CA ARG A 320 -10.48 20.45 -13.07
C ARG A 320 -10.61 19.96 -11.64
N ALA A 321 -11.78 19.46 -11.26
CA ALA A 321 -11.93 18.72 -10.01
C ALA A 321 -11.18 17.40 -10.13
N ALA A 322 -10.34 17.08 -9.15
CA ALA A 322 -9.52 15.87 -9.20
C ALA A 322 -10.34 14.57 -9.02
N ARG A 323 -11.52 14.67 -8.39
CA ARG A 323 -12.44 13.55 -8.18
C ARG A 323 -13.90 14.02 -8.29
N PRO A 324 -14.82 13.16 -8.75
CA PRO A 324 -16.23 13.48 -8.85
C PRO A 324 -17.00 13.26 -7.52
N ASP A 325 -16.35 12.69 -6.51
CA ASP A 325 -16.97 12.30 -5.24
C ASP A 325 -17.53 13.51 -4.48
N PRO A 326 -18.66 13.33 -3.74
CA PRO A 326 -19.15 14.38 -2.86
C PRO A 326 -18.16 14.70 -1.73
N LEU A 327 -18.16 15.94 -1.25
CA LEU A 327 -17.34 16.39 -0.12
C LEU A 327 -18.23 16.85 1.04
N CYS A 328 -17.79 16.64 2.28
CA CYS A 328 -18.51 17.18 3.43
C CYS A 328 -18.25 18.68 3.61
N ILE A 329 -19.29 19.51 3.49
CA ILE A 329 -19.15 20.96 3.67
C ILE A 329 -18.96 21.38 5.14
N ALA A 330 -19.36 20.53 6.09
CA ALA A 330 -19.19 20.79 7.52
C ALA A 330 -17.75 20.60 8.01
N ALA A 331 -16.86 20.06 7.16
CA ALA A 331 -15.44 19.98 7.48
C ALA A 331 -14.88 21.40 7.69
N PRO A 332 -14.34 21.74 8.88
CA PRO A 332 -13.97 23.12 9.22
C PRO A 332 -12.90 23.71 8.31
N ARG A 333 -12.09 22.85 7.69
CA ARG A 333 -11.15 23.18 6.61
C ARG A 333 -11.45 22.31 5.40
N LEU A 334 -12.51 22.65 4.67
CA LEU A 334 -12.88 21.96 3.44
C LEU A 334 -11.77 22.17 2.40
N THR A 335 -11.28 21.08 1.82
CA THR A 335 -10.37 21.12 0.68
C THR A 335 -11.13 20.72 -0.58
N LEU A 336 -11.14 21.60 -1.57
CA LEU A 336 -11.63 21.32 -2.91
C LEU A 336 -10.47 20.79 -3.77
N PRO A 337 -10.38 19.48 -4.02
CA PRO A 337 -9.24 18.91 -4.72
C PRO A 337 -9.30 19.27 -6.21
N VAL A 338 -8.22 19.84 -6.74
CA VAL A 338 -8.14 20.28 -8.13
C VAL A 338 -6.85 19.81 -8.79
N GLU A 339 -6.85 19.76 -10.12
CA GLU A 339 -5.71 19.40 -10.95
C GLU A 339 -5.67 20.23 -12.24
N GLY A 340 -4.54 20.16 -12.95
CA GLY A 340 -4.38 20.72 -14.31
C GLY A 340 -3.88 22.17 -14.39
N ALA A 341 -3.62 22.83 -13.25
CA ALA A 341 -3.23 24.25 -13.25
C ALA A 341 -2.12 24.58 -12.23
N PRO A 342 -0.88 24.09 -12.38
CA PRO A 342 0.19 24.29 -11.39
C PRO A 342 0.53 25.75 -11.10
N LEU A 343 0.30 26.65 -12.07
CA LEU A 343 0.55 28.09 -11.90
C LEU A 343 -0.40 28.75 -10.89
N VAL A 344 -1.58 28.18 -10.60
CA VAL A 344 -2.47 28.72 -9.56
C VAL A 344 -1.88 28.57 -8.15
N TYR A 345 -0.93 27.63 -7.98
CA TYR A 345 -0.20 27.41 -6.74
C TYR A 345 1.11 28.18 -6.69
N ALA A 346 1.74 28.41 -7.84
CA ALA A 346 3.09 28.98 -7.92
C ALA A 346 3.13 30.49 -8.14
N THR A 347 2.00 31.10 -8.52
CA THR A 347 1.92 32.51 -8.88
C THR A 347 0.67 33.16 -8.28
N PRO A 348 0.64 34.50 -8.10
CA PRO A 348 -0.56 35.19 -7.66
C PRO A 348 -1.48 35.59 -8.84
N PHE A 349 -1.32 34.98 -10.02
CA PHE A 349 -2.19 35.24 -11.18
C PHE A 349 -3.65 34.92 -10.89
N ALA A 350 -3.91 33.80 -10.19
CA ALA A 350 -5.23 33.47 -9.67
C ALA A 350 -5.48 34.23 -8.36
N HIS A 351 -6.46 35.12 -8.34
CA HIS A 351 -6.77 35.92 -7.15
C HIS A 351 -8.27 36.15 -6.97
N ASN A 352 -8.66 36.57 -5.77
CA ASN A 352 -10.07 36.73 -5.35
C ASN A 352 -10.88 35.45 -5.62
N MET A 353 -10.26 34.29 -5.36
CA MET A 353 -10.88 32.99 -5.56
C MET A 353 -11.92 32.73 -4.47
N ALA A 354 -13.08 32.23 -4.86
CA ALA A 354 -14.18 31.90 -3.96
C ALA A 354 -14.99 30.70 -4.46
N LEU A 355 -15.57 29.96 -3.53
CA LEU A 355 -16.58 28.94 -3.82
C LEU A 355 -17.96 29.56 -3.73
N ARG A 356 -18.65 29.61 -4.87
CA ARG A 356 -20.05 30.02 -4.93
C ARG A 356 -20.96 28.87 -4.58
N LEU A 357 -21.83 29.06 -3.59
CA LEU A 357 -22.85 28.11 -3.17
C LEU A 357 -24.23 28.72 -3.33
N LYS A 358 -25.20 27.89 -3.71
CA LYS A 358 -26.62 28.25 -3.74
C LYS A 358 -27.31 27.79 -2.46
N ARG A 359 -27.98 28.71 -1.76
CA ARG A 359 -28.80 28.42 -0.58
C ARG A 359 -30.20 27.91 -0.97
N ARG A 360 -30.92 27.37 0.01
CA ARG A 360 -32.31 26.88 -0.16
C ARG A 360 -33.28 27.96 -0.66
N ASP A 361 -33.07 29.21 -0.27
CA ASP A 361 -33.88 30.36 -0.69
C ASP A 361 -33.55 30.86 -2.11
N GLY A 362 -32.59 30.21 -2.79
CA GLY A 362 -32.14 30.58 -4.13
C GLY A 362 -31.04 31.64 -4.17
N THR A 363 -30.71 32.28 -3.05
CA THR A 363 -29.60 33.24 -2.96
C THR A 363 -28.25 32.53 -3.04
N THR A 364 -27.20 33.27 -3.39
CA THR A 364 -25.83 32.74 -3.47
C THR A 364 -24.93 33.34 -2.41
N ILE A 365 -23.98 32.54 -1.92
CA ILE A 365 -22.88 32.98 -1.07
C ILE A 365 -21.55 32.62 -1.70
N ASP A 366 -20.56 33.49 -1.55
CA ASP A 366 -19.19 33.26 -1.98
C ASP A 366 -18.32 33.06 -0.73
N LEU A 367 -17.75 31.87 -0.59
CA LEU A 367 -16.80 31.55 0.48
C LEU A 367 -15.37 31.72 -0.04
N PRO A 368 -14.50 32.53 0.62
CA PRO A 368 -13.13 32.70 0.18
C PRO A 368 -12.38 31.36 0.06
N ALA A 369 -11.71 31.17 -1.07
CA ALA A 369 -10.97 29.97 -1.40
C ALA A 369 -9.48 30.31 -1.55
N ARG A 370 -8.60 29.61 -0.84
CA ARG A 370 -7.14 29.81 -0.95
C ARG A 370 -6.49 28.58 -1.56
N ALA A 371 -5.69 28.78 -2.60
CA ALA A 371 -4.92 27.68 -3.18
C ALA A 371 -3.93 27.14 -2.15
N ASP A 372 -3.88 25.82 -2.01
CA ASP A 372 -2.99 25.12 -1.10
C ASP A 372 -2.39 23.91 -1.83
N ALA A 373 -1.12 24.04 -2.22
CA ALA A 373 -0.40 23.01 -2.95
C ALA A 373 -0.10 21.77 -2.09
N GLU A 374 0.05 21.94 -0.77
CA GLU A 374 0.28 20.85 0.18
C GLU A 374 -0.98 20.01 0.38
N ALA A 375 -2.16 20.62 0.22
CA ALA A 375 -3.46 19.93 0.22
C ALA A 375 -3.96 19.55 -1.18
N GLY A 376 -3.28 19.99 -2.24
CA GLY A 376 -3.61 19.68 -3.64
C GLY A 376 -4.97 20.20 -4.05
N GLY A 377 -5.32 21.38 -3.56
CA GLY A 377 -6.68 21.89 -3.64
C GLY A 377 -6.82 23.37 -3.29
N TYR A 378 -8.06 23.84 -3.24
CA TYR A 378 -8.41 25.10 -2.59
C TYR A 378 -8.95 24.82 -1.19
N ARG A 379 -8.37 25.46 -0.18
CA ARG A 379 -8.89 25.43 1.19
C ARG A 379 -9.95 26.50 1.39
N ILE A 380 -11.02 26.11 2.05
CA ILE A 380 -12.17 26.94 2.38
C ILE A 380 -12.41 26.82 3.87
N ASP A 381 -12.52 27.97 4.51
CA ASP A 381 -12.98 28.05 5.90
C ASP A 381 -14.50 28.04 5.92
N THR A 382 -15.07 27.04 6.58
CA THR A 382 -16.52 26.83 6.70
C THR A 382 -17.01 27.02 8.13
N ALA A 383 -16.15 27.41 9.08
CA ALA A 383 -16.47 27.45 10.51
C ALA A 383 -17.61 28.42 10.88
N GLY A 384 -17.91 29.40 10.03
CA GLY A 384 -19.03 30.34 10.21
C GLY A 384 -20.25 30.10 9.31
N LEU A 385 -20.28 28.99 8.56
CA LEU A 385 -21.33 28.71 7.60
C LEU A 385 -22.57 28.14 8.29
N ASP A 386 -23.71 28.81 8.16
CA ASP A 386 -24.99 28.25 8.60
C ASP A 386 -25.45 27.13 7.64
N LEU A 387 -25.12 25.90 8.01
CA LEU A 387 -25.44 24.69 7.27
C LEU A 387 -26.94 24.45 7.11
N ALA A 388 -27.80 25.01 7.98
CA ALA A 388 -29.25 24.86 7.86
C ALA A 388 -29.82 25.58 6.62
N THR A 389 -29.14 26.64 6.17
CA THR A 389 -29.54 27.40 4.97
C THR A 389 -29.23 26.67 3.65
N LEU A 390 -28.48 25.56 3.70
CA LEU A 390 -28.05 24.82 2.52
C LEU A 390 -28.88 23.55 2.29
N PRO A 391 -29.15 23.17 1.02
CA PRO A 391 -29.82 21.91 0.71
C PRO A 391 -28.98 20.69 1.12
N PRO A 392 -29.59 19.49 1.32
CA PRO A 392 -28.87 18.28 1.74
C PRO A 392 -27.68 17.94 0.83
N THR A 393 -27.86 18.18 -0.47
CA THR A 393 -26.80 18.18 -1.48
C THR A 393 -26.75 19.56 -2.13
N ALA A 394 -25.59 20.20 -2.10
CA ALA A 394 -25.33 21.49 -2.72
C ALA A 394 -24.32 21.35 -3.86
N GLN A 395 -24.47 22.16 -4.90
CA GLN A 395 -23.43 22.34 -5.92
C GLN A 395 -22.65 23.61 -5.58
N GLY A 396 -21.33 23.50 -5.52
CA GLY A 396 -20.43 24.63 -5.37
C GLY A 396 -19.61 24.85 -6.63
N VAL A 397 -19.50 26.08 -7.11
CA VAL A 397 -18.67 26.42 -8.27
C VAL A 397 -17.50 27.28 -7.82
N LEU A 398 -16.28 26.85 -8.06
CA LEU A 398 -15.10 27.66 -7.80
C LEU A 398 -14.99 28.75 -8.88
N HIS A 399 -14.81 30.00 -8.48
CA HIS A 399 -14.64 31.13 -9.40
C HIS A 399 -13.67 32.15 -8.83
N GLY A 400 -13.24 33.10 -9.65
CA GLY A 400 -12.37 34.20 -9.23
C GLY A 400 -11.83 34.96 -10.43
N ARG A 401 -10.54 35.30 -10.40
CA ARG A 401 -9.88 36.08 -11.43
C ARG A 401 -8.52 35.49 -11.83
N TRP A 402 -8.21 35.57 -13.11
CA TRP A 402 -6.90 35.26 -13.70
C TRP A 402 -6.36 36.55 -14.32
N GLY A 403 -5.58 37.30 -13.53
CA GLY A 403 -5.29 38.71 -13.77
C GLY A 403 -6.55 39.51 -14.11
N PHE A 404 -6.56 40.17 -15.27
CA PHE A 404 -7.70 40.97 -15.75
C PHE A 404 -8.82 40.17 -16.41
N THR A 405 -8.79 38.83 -16.36
CA THR A 405 -9.88 37.98 -16.89
C THR A 405 -10.67 37.29 -15.77
N ALA A 406 -11.97 37.11 -15.96
CA ALA A 406 -12.77 36.29 -15.05
C ALA A 406 -12.29 34.83 -15.14
N PHE A 407 -12.29 34.13 -14.02
CA PHE A 407 -11.87 32.74 -13.94
C PHE A 407 -13.05 31.90 -13.45
N ASP A 408 -13.53 31.01 -14.31
CA ASP A 408 -14.54 30.02 -13.96
C ASP A 408 -13.86 28.66 -13.78
N GLY A 409 -13.94 28.13 -12.58
CA GLY A 409 -13.35 26.85 -12.18
C GLY A 409 -14.35 25.70 -12.17
N PRO A 410 -13.93 24.53 -11.66
CA PRO A 410 -14.77 23.34 -11.62
C PRO A 410 -15.91 23.46 -10.59
N ALA A 411 -16.96 22.65 -10.82
CA ALA A 411 -18.04 22.45 -9.88
C ALA A 411 -17.79 21.24 -8.97
N PHE A 412 -18.22 21.34 -7.72
CA PHE A 412 -18.09 20.31 -6.68
C PHE A 412 -19.47 19.94 -6.15
N ARG A 413 -19.65 18.65 -5.86
CA ARG A 413 -20.82 18.16 -5.13
C ARG A 413 -20.49 18.18 -3.64
N LEU A 414 -21.34 18.82 -2.85
CA LEU A 414 -21.13 19.00 -1.43
C LEU A 414 -22.32 18.41 -0.67
N GLN A 415 -22.07 17.64 0.38
CA GLN A 415 -23.10 17.13 1.28
C GLN A 415 -23.09 17.93 2.58
N THR A 416 -24.27 18.29 3.05
CA THR A 416 -24.48 18.81 4.41
C THR A 416 -24.77 17.64 5.35
N PRO A 417 -24.33 17.68 6.61
CA PRO A 417 -24.68 16.66 7.60
C PRO A 417 -26.17 16.73 8.02
N THR A 418 -26.83 17.86 7.77
CA THR A 418 -28.24 18.11 8.12
C THR A 418 -29.19 17.72 6.99
N GLY A 419 -30.42 17.36 7.35
CA GLY A 419 -31.49 17.06 6.39
C GLY A 419 -31.50 15.64 5.84
N TRP A 420 -30.78 14.72 6.49
CA TRP A 420 -30.70 13.31 6.11
C TRP A 420 -31.23 12.41 7.23
N ASN A 421 -31.77 11.26 6.85
CA ASN A 421 -32.23 10.22 7.77
C ASN A 421 -31.62 8.89 7.34
N TRP A 422 -30.98 8.19 8.28
CA TRP A 422 -30.46 6.85 8.01
C TRP A 422 -31.58 5.81 8.07
N PHE A 423 -31.63 4.93 7.08
CA PHE A 423 -32.56 3.81 7.01
C PHE A 423 -31.81 2.49 6.85
N PRO A 424 -32.24 1.40 7.48
CA PRO A 424 -31.65 0.09 7.25
C PRO A 424 -31.99 -0.40 5.82
N GLY A 425 -30.96 -0.76 5.05
CA GLY A 425 -31.07 -1.22 3.66
C GLY A 425 -31.42 -2.71 3.51
N GLY A 426 -31.64 -3.43 4.62
CA GLY A 426 -31.94 -4.87 4.67
C GLY A 426 -30.90 -5.67 5.47
N GLY A 427 -31.29 -6.86 5.94
CA GLY A 427 -30.49 -7.75 6.80
C GLY A 427 -30.91 -7.73 8.27
N SER A 428 -30.77 -8.87 8.96
CA SER A 428 -31.01 -9.01 10.40
C SER A 428 -29.68 -9.21 11.12
N ALA A 429 -29.41 -8.46 12.18
CA ALA A 429 -28.19 -8.62 12.97
C ALA A 429 -28.31 -9.86 13.88
N VAL A 430 -27.58 -10.93 13.57
CA VAL A 430 -27.63 -12.20 14.32
C VAL A 430 -26.42 -12.35 15.24
N VAL A 431 -26.65 -12.66 16.51
CA VAL A 431 -25.58 -12.90 17.49
C VAL A 431 -24.92 -14.27 17.30
N GLY A 432 -23.65 -14.39 17.70
CA GLY A 432 -22.84 -15.61 17.58
C GLY A 432 -21.86 -15.61 16.39
N ARG A 433 -21.86 -14.55 15.58
CA ARG A 433 -20.97 -14.35 14.42
C ARG A 433 -20.70 -12.87 14.16
N VAL A 434 -19.72 -12.57 13.32
CA VAL A 434 -19.65 -11.26 12.69
C VAL A 434 -20.79 -11.15 11.70
N ASP A 435 -21.58 -10.07 11.79
CA ASP A 435 -22.66 -9.78 10.85
C ASP A 435 -22.45 -8.41 10.21
N ALA A 436 -23.20 -8.08 9.15
CA ALA A 436 -23.10 -6.78 8.49
C ALA A 436 -24.49 -6.19 8.22
N VAL A 437 -24.61 -4.88 8.42
CA VAL A 437 -25.83 -4.12 8.13
C VAL A 437 -25.49 -2.98 7.16
N THR A 438 -26.36 -2.76 6.18
CA THR A 438 -26.26 -1.64 5.25
C THR A 438 -27.21 -0.53 5.69
N LEU A 439 -26.76 0.72 5.67
CA LEU A 439 -27.57 1.91 5.92
C LEU A 439 -27.61 2.80 4.67
N ALA A 440 -28.81 3.26 4.30
CA ALA A 440 -29.03 4.18 3.19
C ALA A 440 -29.53 5.55 3.67
N GLY A 441 -29.47 6.55 2.79
CA GLY A 441 -30.16 7.83 2.98
C GLY A 441 -29.46 8.87 3.86
N GLY A 442 -28.17 8.68 4.19
CA GLY A 442 -27.38 9.61 4.99
C GLY A 442 -26.31 10.40 4.22
N ALA A 443 -25.72 11.41 4.87
CA ALA A 443 -24.55 12.12 4.37
C ALA A 443 -23.25 11.34 4.67
N ALA A 444 -23.04 10.22 3.97
CA ALA A 444 -21.90 9.33 4.22
C ALA A 444 -20.54 10.05 4.18
N THR A 445 -20.36 11.08 3.35
CA THR A 445 -19.08 11.82 3.30
C THR A 445 -18.81 12.66 4.53
N CYS A 446 -19.84 12.92 5.34
CA CYS A 446 -19.74 13.65 6.61
C CYS A 446 -19.65 12.73 7.83
N VAL A 447 -19.62 11.40 7.66
CA VAL A 447 -19.52 10.46 8.78
C VAL A 447 -18.08 10.36 9.25
N GLU A 448 -17.84 10.59 10.53
CA GLU A 448 -16.52 10.49 11.17
C GLU A 448 -16.31 9.15 11.86
N GLY A 449 -17.40 8.55 12.34
CA GLY A 449 -17.33 7.29 13.07
C GLY A 449 -18.68 6.64 13.26
N VAL A 450 -18.66 5.33 13.42
CA VAL A 450 -19.85 4.52 13.75
C VAL A 450 -19.50 3.66 14.95
N SER A 451 -20.42 3.61 15.92
CA SER A 451 -20.29 2.79 17.12
C SER A 451 -21.56 2.00 17.38
N LEU A 452 -21.44 0.81 17.98
CA LEU A 452 -22.54 -0.02 18.42
C LEU A 452 -22.72 0.11 19.93
N ARG A 453 -23.91 0.55 20.36
CA ARG A 453 -24.37 0.42 21.74
C ARG A 453 -25.12 -0.89 21.90
N HIS A 454 -24.55 -1.79 22.71
CA HIS A 454 -25.12 -3.09 23.04
C HIS A 454 -26.33 -2.99 23.97
N PRO A 455 -27.15 -4.06 24.08
CA PRO A 455 -28.24 -4.12 25.06
C PRO A 455 -27.80 -3.90 26.51
N SER A 456 -26.54 -4.21 26.84
CA SER A 456 -25.94 -3.96 28.16
C SER A 456 -25.60 -2.49 28.44
N GLY A 457 -25.72 -1.61 27.44
CA GLY A 457 -25.26 -0.22 27.50
C GLY A 457 -23.80 -0.01 27.11
N ARG A 458 -23.01 -1.09 26.92
CA ARG A 458 -21.62 -1.01 26.44
C ARG A 458 -21.59 -0.40 25.02
N ILE A 459 -20.67 0.54 24.78
CA ILE A 459 -20.45 1.14 23.46
C ILE A 459 -19.08 0.71 22.95
N GLU A 460 -19.00 0.27 21.69
CA GLU A 460 -17.73 0.01 21.02
C GLU A 460 -17.75 0.50 19.57
N PRO A 461 -16.61 1.02 19.05
CA PRO A 461 -16.49 1.41 17.66
C PRO A 461 -16.62 0.19 16.75
N VAL A 462 -17.21 0.39 15.57
CA VAL A 462 -17.39 -0.66 14.57
C VAL A 462 -16.69 -0.30 13.26
N THR A 463 -16.23 -1.31 12.52
CA THR A 463 -15.66 -1.08 11.19
C THR A 463 -16.78 -0.77 10.20
N TRP A 464 -16.61 0.28 9.40
CA TRP A 464 -17.58 0.68 8.40
C TRP A 464 -16.89 1.17 7.12
N SER A 465 -17.63 1.17 6.01
CA SER A 465 -17.23 1.76 4.73
C SER A 465 -18.43 2.41 4.04
N ALA A 466 -18.18 3.43 3.24
CA ALA A 466 -19.19 4.05 2.38
C ALA A 466 -19.03 3.58 0.93
N ASN A 467 -20.15 3.36 0.22
CA ASN A 467 -20.14 3.09 -1.22
C ASN A 467 -20.32 4.40 -2.04
N ALA A 468 -20.20 4.31 -3.37
CA ALA A 468 -20.36 5.46 -4.27
C ALA A 468 -21.78 6.07 -4.28
N ALA A 469 -22.80 5.32 -3.86
CA ALA A 469 -24.17 5.81 -3.71
C ALA A 469 -24.40 6.56 -2.40
N GLY A 470 -23.44 6.51 -1.46
CA GLY A 470 -23.55 7.12 -0.14
C GLY A 470 -24.19 6.22 0.92
N ASP A 471 -24.30 4.91 0.65
CA ASP A 471 -24.72 3.95 1.67
C ASP A 471 -23.54 3.50 2.52
N LEU A 472 -23.78 3.24 3.80
CA LEU A 472 -22.79 2.69 4.73
C LEU A 472 -22.95 1.17 4.84
N THR A 473 -21.83 0.44 4.79
CA THR A 473 -21.77 -0.96 5.21
C THR A 473 -21.07 -1.04 6.56
N ILE A 474 -21.74 -1.58 7.57
CA ILE A 474 -21.27 -1.61 8.95
C ILE A 474 -21.07 -3.07 9.38
N LYS A 475 -19.86 -3.42 9.81
CA LYS A 475 -19.54 -4.74 10.35
C LYS A 475 -19.78 -4.77 11.86
N LEU A 476 -20.65 -5.65 12.32
CA LEU A 476 -21.08 -5.77 13.71
C LEU A 476 -20.36 -6.94 14.39
N PRO A 477 -19.62 -6.70 15.49
CA PRO A 477 -18.93 -7.74 16.26
C PRO A 477 -19.91 -8.43 17.23
N LEU A 478 -20.72 -9.36 16.73
CA LEU A 478 -21.82 -9.97 17.50
C LEU A 478 -21.50 -11.37 18.05
N GLU A 479 -20.27 -11.85 17.94
CA GLU A 479 -19.84 -13.19 18.36
C GLU A 479 -20.09 -13.47 19.85
N LYS A 480 -19.94 -12.44 20.68
CA LYS A 480 -20.15 -12.49 22.14
C LYS A 480 -21.32 -11.59 22.58
N ALA A 481 -22.13 -11.11 21.65
CA ALA A 481 -23.23 -10.21 21.94
C ALA A 481 -24.45 -10.98 22.47
N ARG A 482 -25.26 -10.33 23.30
CA ARG A 482 -26.55 -10.87 23.76
C ARG A 482 -27.66 -10.42 22.80
N PRO A 483 -28.68 -11.26 22.54
CA PRO A 483 -29.87 -10.83 21.82
C PRO A 483 -30.57 -9.67 22.55
N GLY A 484 -31.26 -8.81 21.81
CA GLY A 484 -32.03 -7.69 22.36
C GLY A 484 -31.88 -6.38 21.59
N ALA A 485 -32.40 -5.30 22.18
CA ALA A 485 -32.33 -3.96 21.59
C ALA A 485 -30.91 -3.40 21.66
N ALA A 486 -30.39 -3.00 20.50
CA ALA A 486 -29.11 -2.32 20.34
C ALA A 486 -29.34 -0.98 19.60
N THR A 487 -28.30 -0.14 19.54
CA THR A 487 -28.39 1.14 18.84
C THR A 487 -27.08 1.44 18.12
N LEU A 488 -27.17 1.77 16.84
CA LEU A 488 -26.05 2.34 16.10
C LEU A 488 -25.97 3.84 16.38
N LEU A 489 -24.77 4.31 16.69
CA LEU A 489 -24.43 5.70 16.92
C LEU A 489 -23.56 6.16 15.76
N ILE A 490 -24.04 7.13 14.98
CA ILE A 490 -23.38 7.61 13.77
C ILE A 490 -22.91 9.04 14.06
N ALA A 491 -21.61 9.20 14.28
CA ALA A 491 -20.99 10.50 14.51
C ALA A 491 -20.72 11.18 13.16
N THR A 492 -21.12 12.44 13.05
CA THR A 492 -21.05 13.24 11.83
C THR A 492 -20.35 14.56 12.09
N THR A 493 -19.51 14.98 11.15
CA THR A 493 -18.79 16.25 11.23
C THR A 493 -19.77 17.41 11.37
N GLY A 494 -19.50 18.30 12.33
CA GLY A 494 -20.30 19.49 12.58
C GLY A 494 -21.61 19.24 13.36
N GLN A 495 -21.87 18.02 13.83
CA GLN A 495 -22.98 17.72 14.74
C GLN A 495 -22.46 17.29 16.12
N ALA A 496 -22.98 17.92 17.18
CA ALA A 496 -22.56 17.61 18.55
C ALA A 496 -23.11 16.27 19.06
N THR A 497 -24.31 15.89 18.62
CA THR A 497 -24.97 14.64 19.03
C THR A 497 -25.01 13.65 17.87
N PRO A 498 -24.46 12.43 18.03
CA PRO A 498 -24.54 11.38 17.01
C PRO A 498 -25.99 11.04 16.67
N ALA A 499 -26.24 10.74 15.39
CA ALA A 499 -27.52 10.17 14.98
C ALA A 499 -27.67 8.76 15.55
N THR A 500 -28.85 8.44 16.07
CA THR A 500 -29.16 7.13 16.65
C THR A 500 -30.08 6.34 15.75
N LEU A 501 -29.69 5.10 15.43
CA LEU A 501 -30.54 4.17 14.68
C LEU A 501 -30.79 2.91 15.53
N PRO A 502 -32.05 2.61 15.90
CA PRO A 502 -32.36 1.40 16.66
C PRO A 502 -32.08 0.15 15.81
N LEU A 503 -31.51 -0.87 16.45
CA LEU A 503 -31.20 -2.18 15.87
C LEU A 503 -31.71 -3.27 16.81
N THR A 504 -32.17 -4.39 16.26
CA THR A 504 -32.53 -5.57 17.06
C THR A 504 -31.54 -6.69 16.77
N LEU A 505 -30.91 -7.23 17.82
CA LEU A 505 -30.00 -8.37 17.74
C LEU A 505 -30.78 -9.67 17.97
N PHE A 506 -30.80 -10.55 16.97
CA PHE A 506 -31.52 -11.82 16.99
C PHE A 506 -30.60 -12.99 17.40
N ASN A 507 -31.16 -14.04 17.99
CA ASN A 507 -30.44 -15.30 18.24
C ASN A 507 -30.48 -16.17 16.98
N GLU A 508 -29.36 -16.82 16.63
CA GLU A 508 -29.31 -17.77 15.52
C GLU A 508 -30.15 -19.02 15.86
N ALA A 509 -31.08 -19.39 14.98
CA ALA A 509 -31.91 -20.58 15.17
C ALA A 509 -31.11 -21.87 14.88
N SER A 510 -31.29 -22.92 15.69
CA SER A 510 -30.73 -24.24 15.40
C SER A 510 -31.27 -24.79 14.09
N ALA A 511 -30.37 -25.17 13.19
CA ALA A 511 -30.68 -25.79 11.90
C ALA A 511 -30.02 -27.17 11.83
N ILE A 512 -30.77 -28.17 11.37
CA ILE A 512 -30.28 -29.55 11.23
C ILE A 512 -30.16 -29.84 9.73
N ASP A 513 -28.93 -30.03 9.26
CA ASP A 513 -28.67 -30.27 7.84
C ASP A 513 -28.69 -31.76 7.51
N ALA A 514 -28.03 -32.59 8.33
CA ALA A 514 -27.92 -34.03 8.09
C ALA A 514 -27.72 -34.82 9.39
N LEU A 515 -28.30 -36.03 9.45
CA LEU A 515 -28.01 -37.05 10.46
C LEU A 515 -27.53 -38.31 9.75
N THR A 516 -26.33 -38.80 10.09
CA THR A 516 -25.75 -40.00 9.50
C THR A 516 -25.56 -41.08 10.57
N LEU A 517 -26.08 -42.27 10.30
CA LEU A 517 -25.88 -43.46 11.12
C LEU A 517 -25.23 -44.56 10.29
N ARG A 518 -24.55 -45.52 10.93
CA ARG A 518 -23.92 -46.66 10.27
C ARG A 518 -24.32 -47.98 10.93
N PRO A 519 -24.60 -49.04 10.16
CA PRO A 519 -24.90 -50.34 10.73
C PRO A 519 -23.75 -50.88 11.59
N GLY A 520 -24.06 -51.39 12.77
CA GLY A 520 -23.11 -51.95 13.74
C GLY A 520 -22.38 -50.92 14.62
N ASP A 521 -22.55 -49.62 14.36
CA ASP A 521 -21.97 -48.56 15.19
C ASP A 521 -22.86 -48.26 16.40
N MET A 522 -22.25 -47.80 17.49
CA MET A 522 -22.93 -47.25 18.67
C MET A 522 -22.91 -45.72 18.69
N GLU A 523 -22.54 -45.10 17.57
CA GLU A 523 -22.43 -43.66 17.40
C GLU A 523 -23.10 -43.20 16.10
N GLY A 524 -23.51 -41.94 16.06
CA GLY A 524 -24.02 -41.24 14.88
C GLY A 524 -23.41 -39.84 14.77
N GLU A 525 -23.54 -39.20 13.62
CA GLU A 525 -23.06 -37.83 13.40
C GLU A 525 -24.20 -36.92 12.94
N LEU A 526 -24.40 -35.81 13.64
CA LEU A 526 -25.35 -34.77 13.31
C LEU A 526 -24.59 -33.54 12.80
N ALA A 527 -24.95 -33.02 11.63
CA ALA A 527 -24.37 -31.82 11.03
C ALA A 527 -25.41 -30.71 10.92
N GLY A 528 -25.00 -29.46 11.15
CA GLY A 528 -25.91 -28.31 11.11
C GLY A 528 -25.34 -27.03 11.73
N ALA A 529 -26.20 -26.23 12.35
CA ALA A 529 -25.84 -25.01 13.08
C ALA A 529 -26.48 -25.00 14.47
N ARG A 530 -25.73 -24.50 15.47
CA ARG A 530 -26.14 -24.44 16.89
C ARG A 530 -26.51 -25.81 17.43
N LEU A 531 -25.68 -26.81 17.13
CA LEU A 531 -25.89 -28.18 17.63
C LEU A 531 -25.55 -28.32 19.11
N ASP A 532 -24.90 -27.31 19.71
CA ASP A 532 -24.70 -27.17 21.16
C ASP A 532 -26.03 -27.13 21.94
N ALA A 533 -27.12 -26.73 21.27
CA ALA A 533 -28.47 -26.68 21.83
C ALA A 533 -29.19 -28.05 21.80
N VAL A 534 -28.64 -29.08 21.17
CA VAL A 534 -29.26 -30.41 21.11
C VAL A 534 -29.17 -31.09 22.48
N ALA A 535 -30.28 -31.65 22.95
CA ALA A 535 -30.37 -32.40 24.20
C ALA A 535 -30.45 -33.92 23.96
N ARG A 536 -31.19 -34.35 22.93
CA ARG A 536 -31.39 -35.77 22.59
C ARG A 536 -31.79 -35.92 21.12
N VAL A 537 -31.39 -37.03 20.50
CA VAL A 537 -31.90 -37.45 19.20
C VAL A 537 -32.55 -38.83 19.32
N MET A 538 -33.72 -39.04 18.72
CA MET A 538 -34.37 -40.35 18.65
C MET A 538 -34.53 -40.80 17.20
N VAL A 539 -34.19 -42.05 16.91
CA VAL A 539 -34.41 -42.69 15.61
C VAL A 539 -35.13 -44.02 15.85
N GLY A 540 -36.43 -44.08 15.57
CA GLY A 540 -37.27 -45.16 16.09
C GLY A 540 -37.22 -45.21 17.62
N ASP A 541 -36.87 -46.38 18.16
CA ASP A 541 -36.69 -46.61 19.61
C ASP A 541 -35.25 -46.37 20.09
N LEU A 542 -34.32 -46.03 19.19
CA LEU A 542 -32.92 -45.76 19.54
C LEU A 542 -32.76 -44.33 20.05
N ALA A 543 -32.38 -44.19 21.31
CA ALA A 543 -32.08 -42.91 21.94
C ALA A 543 -30.59 -42.60 21.88
N PHE A 544 -30.27 -41.43 21.30
CA PHE A 544 -28.92 -40.93 21.19
C PHE A 544 -28.69 -39.71 22.10
N THR A 545 -27.56 -39.71 22.80
CA THR A 545 -27.11 -38.59 23.63
C THR A 545 -25.99 -37.79 22.94
N PRO A 546 -26.01 -36.45 23.03
CA PRO A 546 -24.91 -35.60 22.55
C PRO A 546 -23.57 -35.93 23.21
N GLY A 547 -22.54 -36.07 22.39
CA GLY A 547 -21.14 -36.24 22.79
C GLY A 547 -20.29 -35.05 22.34
N ALA A 548 -19.17 -35.33 21.68
CA ALA A 548 -18.23 -34.31 21.23
C ALA A 548 -18.81 -33.45 20.10
N LEU A 549 -18.71 -32.12 20.24
CA LEU A 549 -19.07 -31.14 19.23
C LEU A 549 -17.80 -30.56 18.61
N THR A 550 -17.70 -30.59 17.29
CA THR A 550 -16.59 -30.04 16.52
C THR A 550 -17.11 -29.16 15.38
N ARG A 551 -16.27 -28.26 14.86
CA ARG A 551 -16.66 -27.40 13.72
C ARG A 551 -15.78 -27.72 12.51
N ARG A 552 -16.40 -28.06 11.37
CA ARG A 552 -15.73 -28.38 10.09
C ARG A 552 -16.53 -27.74 8.95
N ASP A 553 -15.83 -27.18 7.96
CA ASP A 553 -16.44 -26.57 6.76
C ASP A 553 -17.58 -25.57 7.05
N GLY A 554 -17.40 -24.73 8.08
CA GLY A 554 -18.39 -23.72 8.50
C GLY A 554 -19.58 -24.26 9.29
N ARG A 555 -19.74 -25.59 9.41
CA ARG A 555 -20.85 -26.27 10.08
C ARG A 555 -20.43 -26.92 11.40
N ASP A 556 -21.39 -27.07 12.30
CA ASP A 556 -21.27 -27.83 13.53
C ASP A 556 -21.43 -29.32 13.22
N HIS A 557 -20.58 -30.17 13.80
CA HIS A 557 -20.60 -31.63 13.72
C HIS A 557 -20.63 -32.21 15.14
N LEU A 558 -21.78 -32.76 15.51
CA LEU A 558 -22.03 -33.34 16.82
C LEU A 558 -22.02 -34.87 16.73
N ILE A 559 -21.10 -35.49 17.46
CA ILE A 559 -21.11 -36.94 17.68
C ILE A 559 -22.24 -37.27 18.66
N LEU A 560 -23.00 -38.30 18.32
CA LEU A 560 -24.12 -38.83 19.08
C LEU A 560 -23.79 -40.25 19.53
N ALA A 561 -24.07 -40.62 20.78
CA ALA A 561 -23.82 -41.96 21.30
C ALA A 561 -25.12 -42.68 21.67
N THR A 562 -25.20 -44.00 21.48
CA THR A 562 -26.34 -44.85 21.82
C THR A 562 -25.89 -46.08 22.63
N PRO A 563 -26.69 -46.61 23.56
CA PRO A 563 -26.30 -47.77 24.39
C PRO A 563 -26.28 -49.11 23.64
N ALA A 564 -26.79 -49.18 22.40
CA ALA A 564 -26.83 -50.41 21.60
C ALA A 564 -26.43 -50.15 20.13
N PRO A 565 -25.83 -51.14 19.44
CA PRO A 565 -25.48 -51.01 18.03
C PRO A 565 -26.69 -50.74 17.14
N VAL A 566 -26.49 -49.94 16.10
CA VAL A 566 -27.52 -49.64 15.09
C VAL A 566 -27.67 -50.84 14.15
N PHE A 567 -28.84 -51.48 14.12
CA PHE A 567 -29.13 -52.62 13.24
C PHE A 567 -30.00 -52.25 12.02
N LEU A 568 -29.81 -51.04 11.47
CA LEU A 568 -30.55 -50.57 10.30
C LEU A 568 -29.84 -50.98 9.00
N THR A 569 -30.58 -51.16 7.90
CA THR A 569 -30.02 -51.60 6.62
C THR A 569 -29.43 -50.42 5.84
N GLN A 570 -28.25 -50.61 5.24
CA GLN A 570 -27.61 -49.61 4.37
C GLN A 570 -28.56 -49.10 3.28
N GLY A 571 -28.53 -47.80 3.00
CA GLY A 571 -29.33 -47.18 1.95
C GLY A 571 -30.77 -46.85 2.35
N GLN A 572 -31.20 -47.23 3.57
CA GLN A 572 -32.45 -46.76 4.14
C GLN A 572 -32.31 -45.35 4.70
N THR A 573 -33.44 -44.66 4.77
CA THR A 573 -33.61 -43.42 5.52
C THR A 573 -34.58 -43.65 6.66
N ALA A 574 -34.28 -43.18 7.87
CA ALA A 574 -35.14 -43.32 9.04
C ALA A 574 -35.54 -41.95 9.60
N PRO A 575 -36.82 -41.71 9.96
CA PRO A 575 -37.22 -40.46 10.57
C PRO A 575 -36.57 -40.29 11.94
N ALA A 576 -36.13 -39.07 12.23
CA ALA A 576 -35.44 -38.72 13.47
C ALA A 576 -36.06 -37.50 14.14
N LYS A 577 -36.17 -37.55 15.46
CA LYS A 577 -36.65 -36.43 16.30
C LYS A 577 -35.48 -35.87 17.10
N VAL A 578 -35.14 -34.60 16.88
CA VAL A 578 -34.09 -33.87 17.59
C VAL A 578 -34.75 -32.97 18.63
N THR A 579 -34.54 -33.28 19.90
CA THR A 579 -35.03 -32.45 21.02
C THR A 579 -33.94 -31.49 21.43
N LEU A 580 -34.26 -30.20 21.45
CA LEU A 580 -33.38 -29.14 21.91
C LEU A 580 -33.50 -28.95 23.44
N LYS A 581 -32.48 -28.34 24.06
CA LYS A 581 -32.42 -28.05 25.51
C LYS A 581 -33.55 -27.13 25.99
N ASP A 582 -34.15 -26.35 25.08
CA ASP A 582 -35.29 -25.48 25.35
C ASP A 582 -36.67 -26.19 25.22
N GLY A 583 -36.67 -27.50 24.93
CA GLY A 583 -37.87 -28.32 24.80
C GLY A 583 -38.49 -28.36 23.40
N ARG A 584 -38.00 -27.57 22.45
CA ARG A 584 -38.46 -27.66 21.05
C ARG A 584 -38.01 -28.98 20.42
N VAL A 585 -38.83 -29.50 19.50
CA VAL A 585 -38.55 -30.72 18.75
C VAL A 585 -38.46 -30.40 17.26
N LEU A 586 -37.31 -30.67 16.67
CA LEU A 586 -37.09 -30.60 15.22
C LEU A 586 -37.18 -32.01 14.62
N THR A 587 -37.70 -32.13 13.41
CA THR A 587 -37.72 -33.39 12.66
C THR A 587 -36.64 -33.37 11.58
N THR A 588 -35.88 -34.45 11.48
CA THR A 588 -34.90 -34.66 10.39
C THR A 588 -34.97 -36.12 9.92
N THR A 589 -34.17 -36.45 8.92
CA THR A 589 -34.07 -37.82 8.39
C THR A 589 -32.65 -38.33 8.59
N ALA A 590 -32.51 -39.48 9.26
CA ALA A 590 -31.26 -40.20 9.39
C ALA A 590 -30.96 -40.95 8.10
N THR A 591 -29.78 -40.75 7.52
CA THR A 591 -29.27 -41.52 6.39
C THR A 591 -28.42 -42.67 6.90
N ILE A 592 -28.72 -43.91 6.49
CA ILE A 592 -27.94 -45.10 6.88
C ILE A 592 -26.82 -45.33 5.87
N ALA A 593 -25.61 -44.89 6.22
CA ALA A 593 -24.42 -45.04 5.41
C ALA A 593 -23.89 -46.49 5.43
N ALA A 594 -22.89 -46.78 4.59
CA ALA A 594 -22.27 -48.10 4.53
C ALA A 594 -21.68 -48.52 5.89
N PRO A 595 -21.76 -49.83 6.25
CA PRO A 595 -21.10 -50.35 7.44
C PRO A 595 -19.59 -50.11 7.37
N ARG A 596 -18.95 -49.92 8.52
CA ARG A 596 -17.50 -49.75 8.57
C ARG A 596 -16.80 -51.03 8.14
N LEU A 597 -15.69 -50.86 7.42
CA LEU A 597 -14.79 -51.96 7.09
C LEU A 597 -14.29 -52.65 8.38
N ARG A 598 -14.24 -53.98 8.37
CA ARG A 598 -13.69 -54.80 9.48
C ARG A 598 -12.52 -55.64 8.96
N PRO A 599 -11.33 -55.04 8.80
CA PRO A 599 -10.16 -55.77 8.35
C PRO A 599 -9.67 -56.72 9.45
N GLU A 600 -9.12 -57.89 9.09
CA GLU A 600 -8.51 -58.84 10.02
C GLU A 600 -7.09 -59.21 9.58
N VAL A 601 -6.15 -59.35 10.52
CA VAL A 601 -4.79 -59.83 10.22
C VAL A 601 -4.84 -61.31 9.92
N ILE A 602 -4.44 -61.70 8.70
CA ILE A 602 -4.43 -63.12 8.27
C ILE A 602 -3.03 -63.73 8.19
N ALA A 603 -1.99 -62.90 8.12
CA ALA A 603 -0.60 -63.34 8.06
C ALA A 603 0.34 -62.23 8.55
N ARG A 604 1.48 -62.62 9.12
CA ARG A 604 2.54 -61.72 9.58
C ARG A 604 3.91 -62.37 9.39
N THR A 605 4.90 -61.55 9.04
CA THR A 605 6.29 -61.93 8.89
C THR A 605 7.16 -60.82 9.46
N VAL A 606 8.14 -61.18 10.30
CA VAL A 606 9.05 -60.23 10.94
C VAL A 606 10.47 -60.46 10.43
N ALA A 607 11.00 -59.52 9.65
CA ALA A 607 12.38 -59.53 9.21
C ALA A 607 13.26 -58.83 10.26
N ARG A 608 14.18 -59.57 10.88
CA ARG A 608 15.02 -59.10 12.00
C ARG A 608 16.48 -58.98 11.58
N PRO A 609 17.24 -57.98 12.06
CA PRO A 609 18.69 -58.00 11.94
C PRO A 609 19.30 -59.15 12.75
N PRO A 610 20.55 -59.59 12.45
CA PRO A 610 21.23 -60.61 13.22
C PRO A 610 21.33 -60.21 14.70
N SER A 611 20.94 -61.11 15.60
CA SER A 611 20.97 -60.87 17.04
C SER A 611 21.34 -62.15 17.78
N LEU A 612 22.05 -62.00 18.90
CA LEU A 612 22.30 -63.09 19.85
C LEU A 612 21.08 -63.39 20.73
N LEU A 613 19.94 -62.74 20.51
CA LEU A 613 18.70 -62.99 21.25
C LEU A 613 17.65 -63.67 20.36
N THR A 614 17.08 -64.74 20.87
CA THR A 614 15.90 -65.41 20.29
C THR A 614 14.67 -65.11 21.13
N LEU A 615 13.65 -64.48 20.55
CA LEU A 615 12.38 -64.20 21.23
C LEU A 615 11.43 -65.41 21.11
N ALA A 616 10.78 -65.78 22.21
CA ALA A 616 9.85 -66.91 22.25
C ALA A 616 8.45 -66.59 21.71
N ASP A 617 8.05 -65.32 21.69
CA ASP A 617 6.70 -64.88 21.27
C ASP A 617 6.71 -64.33 19.83
N GLU A 618 5.85 -64.88 18.97
CA GLU A 618 5.69 -64.45 17.58
C GLU A 618 4.97 -63.10 17.42
N THR A 619 4.28 -62.63 18.47
CA THR A 619 3.68 -61.29 18.52
C THR A 619 4.69 -60.21 18.93
N ALA A 620 5.86 -60.62 19.42
CA ALA A 620 6.95 -59.71 19.78
C ALA A 620 7.62 -59.16 18.51
N LEU A 621 7.56 -57.84 18.38
CA LEU A 621 8.16 -57.08 17.30
C LEU A 621 9.38 -56.31 17.83
N PRO A 622 10.62 -56.75 17.54
CA PRO A 622 11.79 -55.95 17.84
C PRO A 622 11.71 -54.58 17.18
N HIS A 623 12.16 -53.56 17.89
CA HIS A 623 12.08 -52.18 17.43
C HIS A 623 12.79 -51.92 16.08
N ASP A 624 13.90 -52.60 15.85
CA ASP A 624 14.74 -52.53 14.65
C ASP A 624 14.32 -53.49 13.52
N ALA A 625 13.26 -54.28 13.72
CA ALA A 625 12.74 -55.19 12.72
C ALA A 625 11.85 -54.49 11.68
N THR A 626 11.54 -55.20 10.59
CA THR A 626 10.48 -54.83 9.64
C THR A 626 9.36 -55.86 9.72
N LEU A 627 8.15 -55.40 10.04
CA LEU A 627 6.93 -56.20 10.04
C LEU A 627 6.25 -56.10 8.68
N THR A 628 6.00 -57.23 8.02
CA THR A 628 5.07 -57.33 6.89
C THR A 628 3.84 -58.09 7.35
N PHE A 629 2.64 -57.54 7.16
CA PHE A 629 1.39 -58.18 7.57
C PHE A 629 0.32 -58.05 6.48
N SER A 630 -0.57 -59.05 6.41
CA SER A 630 -1.67 -59.07 5.45
C SER A 630 -3.00 -58.88 6.15
N LEU A 631 -3.84 -58.01 5.60
CA LEU A 631 -5.21 -57.76 6.09
C LEU A 631 -6.23 -58.34 5.12
N ARG A 632 -7.30 -58.94 5.65
CA ARG A 632 -8.48 -59.38 4.88
C ARG A 632 -9.71 -58.57 5.26
N ALA A 633 -10.49 -58.15 4.27
CA ALA A 633 -11.80 -57.53 4.47
C ALA A 633 -12.76 -57.89 3.32
N ASP A 634 -14.02 -57.45 3.41
CA ASP A 634 -15.04 -57.71 2.38
C ASP A 634 -14.68 -57.11 1.03
N HIS A 635 -14.17 -55.87 1.03
CA HIS A 635 -13.71 -55.17 -0.15
C HIS A 635 -12.68 -54.06 0.18
N PHE A 636 -11.58 -54.04 -0.59
CA PHE A 636 -10.62 -52.94 -0.66
C PHE A 636 -10.63 -52.34 -2.07
N ASP A 637 -10.54 -51.01 -2.15
CA ASP A 637 -10.56 -50.20 -3.37
C ASP A 637 -9.16 -49.71 -3.81
N GLY A 638 -8.13 -49.96 -2.99
CA GLY A 638 -6.74 -49.63 -3.26
C GLY A 638 -6.32 -48.21 -2.83
N ARG A 639 -7.23 -47.43 -2.23
CA ARG A 639 -6.95 -46.08 -1.71
C ARG A 639 -6.88 -46.05 -0.18
N GLU A 640 -7.01 -47.20 0.47
CA GLU A 640 -7.02 -47.30 1.92
C GLU A 640 -5.70 -46.89 2.56
N THR A 641 -5.77 -46.19 3.68
CA THR A 641 -4.61 -45.98 4.56
C THR A 641 -4.75 -46.81 5.82
N ILE A 642 -3.64 -47.23 6.43
CA ILE A 642 -3.64 -47.96 7.70
C ILE A 642 -3.01 -47.07 8.75
N VAL A 643 -3.77 -46.72 9.78
CA VAL A 643 -3.22 -46.04 10.95
C VAL A 643 -2.76 -47.10 11.94
N VAL A 644 -1.49 -47.03 12.34
CA VAL A 644 -0.91 -47.84 13.41
C VAL A 644 -0.57 -46.93 14.58
N ALA A 645 -0.98 -47.32 15.78
CA ALA A 645 -0.74 -46.56 16.99
C ALA A 645 -0.38 -47.46 18.16
N ASN A 646 0.31 -46.92 19.15
CA ASN A 646 0.40 -47.55 20.46
C ASN A 646 -0.92 -47.41 21.25
N ALA A 647 -1.02 -48.15 22.36
CA ALA A 647 -2.25 -48.27 23.14
C ALA A 647 -2.78 -46.94 23.72
N ASP A 648 -1.88 -46.06 24.17
CA ASP A 648 -2.17 -44.73 24.73
C ASP A 648 -2.30 -43.64 23.63
N GLY A 649 -1.93 -43.95 22.39
CA GLY A 649 -2.04 -43.04 21.24
C GLY A 649 -0.96 -41.94 21.19
N THR A 650 0.10 -42.06 21.98
CA THR A 650 1.23 -41.11 22.00
C THR A 650 2.15 -41.26 20.79
N ALA A 651 2.13 -42.44 20.14
CA ALA A 651 2.84 -42.72 18.90
C ALA A 651 1.85 -43.20 17.84
N VAL A 652 1.75 -42.48 16.73
CA VAL A 652 0.82 -42.77 15.63
C VAL A 652 1.55 -42.60 14.30
N THR A 653 1.38 -43.56 13.40
CA THR A 653 1.84 -43.48 12.01
C THR A 653 0.73 -43.89 11.05
N THR A 654 0.80 -43.41 9.81
CA THR A 654 -0.13 -43.77 8.74
C THR A 654 0.64 -44.41 7.61
N LEU A 655 0.33 -45.67 7.31
CA LEU A 655 0.83 -46.40 6.15
C LEU A 655 -0.03 -46.03 4.93
N VAL A 656 0.62 -45.76 3.81
CA VAL A 656 -0.05 -45.26 2.59
C VAL A 656 0.06 -46.23 1.41
N PRO A 657 -0.94 -46.25 0.49
CA PRO A 657 -0.88 -47.01 -0.75
C PRO A 657 0.37 -46.73 -1.58
N GLY A 658 0.90 -47.78 -2.22
CA GLY A 658 2.04 -47.70 -3.15
C GLY A 658 3.41 -47.73 -2.47
N THR A 659 3.55 -47.11 -1.30
CA THR A 659 4.79 -47.12 -0.52
C THR A 659 4.81 -48.25 0.50
N ASP A 660 3.82 -48.26 1.40
CA ASP A 660 3.77 -49.18 2.54
C ASP A 660 2.72 -50.27 2.36
N ILE A 661 1.69 -49.99 1.55
CA ILE A 661 0.54 -50.85 1.32
C ILE A 661 0.49 -51.26 -0.15
N MET A 662 0.35 -52.56 -0.40
CA MET A 662 0.12 -53.13 -1.72
C MET A 662 -1.11 -54.03 -1.70
N LEU A 663 -2.03 -53.82 -2.63
CA LEU A 663 -3.21 -54.66 -2.78
C LEU A 663 -2.83 -55.98 -3.47
N GLN A 664 -3.11 -57.12 -2.83
CA GLN A 664 -2.93 -58.43 -3.47
C GLN A 664 -4.14 -58.76 -4.36
N ASN A 665 -5.34 -58.44 -3.88
CA ASN A 665 -6.61 -58.52 -4.61
C ASN A 665 -7.67 -57.69 -3.87
N ALA A 666 -8.89 -57.61 -4.41
CA ALA A 666 -9.99 -56.82 -3.83
C ALA A 666 -10.41 -57.19 -2.39
N ARG A 667 -9.86 -58.25 -1.77
CA ARG A 667 -10.14 -58.67 -0.39
C ARG A 667 -8.92 -58.77 0.50
N THR A 668 -7.71 -58.67 -0.06
CA THR A 668 -6.46 -58.83 0.68
C THR A 668 -5.49 -57.72 0.30
N LEU A 669 -4.98 -57.01 1.30
CA LEU A 669 -3.85 -56.10 1.16
C LEU A 669 -2.68 -56.57 2.02
N VAL A 670 -1.48 -56.16 1.64
CA VAL A 670 -0.23 -56.41 2.37
C VAL A 670 0.37 -55.07 2.76
N ALA A 671 0.76 -54.93 4.02
CA ALA A 671 1.30 -53.71 4.59
C ALA A 671 2.66 -53.96 5.24
N THR A 672 3.55 -52.99 5.14
CA THR A 672 4.89 -53.02 5.73
C THR A 672 5.05 -51.91 6.76
N LEU A 673 5.63 -52.25 7.91
CA LEU A 673 5.89 -51.33 9.02
C LEU A 673 7.33 -51.52 9.51
N ALA A 674 8.11 -50.45 9.55
CA ALA A 674 9.45 -50.42 10.16
C ALA A 674 9.43 -49.52 11.41
N PRO A 675 9.20 -50.08 12.63
CA PRO A 675 8.94 -49.29 13.84
C PRO A 675 10.03 -48.28 14.18
N ALA A 676 11.31 -48.65 14.03
CA ALA A 676 12.44 -47.74 14.26
C ALA A 676 12.38 -46.46 13.43
N ARG A 677 11.89 -46.55 12.18
CA ARG A 677 11.79 -45.39 11.29
C ARG A 677 10.61 -44.49 11.64
N VAL A 678 9.50 -45.06 12.09
CA VAL A 678 8.23 -44.33 12.23
C VAL A 678 7.93 -43.87 13.66
N PHE A 679 8.40 -44.59 14.68
CA PHE A 679 8.12 -44.27 16.09
C PHE A 679 9.35 -43.78 16.86
N GLY A 680 10.56 -43.96 16.33
CA GLY A 680 11.80 -43.61 17.03
C GLY A 680 12.11 -44.53 18.22
N PRO A 681 13.30 -44.39 18.85
CA PRO A 681 13.91 -45.41 19.72
C PRO A 681 13.26 -45.62 21.10
N SER A 682 12.26 -44.82 21.46
CA SER A 682 11.73 -44.77 22.84
C SER A 682 10.37 -45.42 23.01
N ILE A 683 9.69 -45.79 21.92
CA ILE A 683 8.35 -46.38 21.96
C ILE A 683 8.44 -47.90 22.14
N TYR A 684 7.59 -48.45 23.01
CA TYR A 684 7.45 -49.87 23.28
C TYR A 684 6.00 -50.17 23.71
N GLY A 685 5.63 -51.45 23.78
CA GLY A 685 4.31 -51.90 24.20
C GLY A 685 3.34 -52.26 23.06
N PRO A 686 2.04 -52.46 23.36
CA PRO A 686 1.08 -52.98 22.40
C PRO A 686 0.79 -51.98 21.29
N LEU A 687 0.87 -52.46 20.05
CA LEU A 687 0.47 -51.76 18.84
C LEU A 687 -0.92 -52.23 18.40
N ARG A 688 -1.72 -51.27 17.95
CA ARG A 688 -3.03 -51.46 17.34
C ARG A 688 -3.06 -50.82 15.97
N TYR A 689 -3.94 -51.30 15.11
CA TYR A 689 -4.14 -50.77 13.76
C TYR A 689 -5.62 -50.52 13.47
N ARG A 690 -5.89 -49.65 12.50
CA ARG A 690 -7.20 -49.49 11.86
C ARG A 690 -7.02 -49.06 10.42
N VAL A 691 -7.95 -49.43 9.55
CA VAL A 691 -7.98 -49.02 8.14
C VAL A 691 -8.89 -47.81 7.99
N ILE A 692 -8.51 -46.85 7.15
CA ILE A 692 -9.37 -45.74 6.71
C ILE A 692 -9.72 -45.97 5.25
N GLN A 693 -11.02 -46.12 4.98
CA GLN A 693 -11.60 -46.25 3.64
C GLN A 693 -12.61 -45.12 3.43
N ASP A 694 -12.47 -44.34 2.35
CA ASP A 694 -13.30 -43.15 2.07
C ASP A 694 -13.49 -42.21 3.28
N GLY A 695 -12.39 -41.93 3.98
CA GLY A 695 -12.38 -41.08 5.19
C GLY A 695 -13.04 -41.70 6.42
N THR A 696 -13.53 -42.95 6.35
CA THR A 696 -14.18 -43.64 7.46
C THR A 696 -13.21 -44.61 8.15
N PRO A 697 -12.89 -44.42 9.44
CA PRO A 697 -11.97 -45.30 10.16
C PRO A 697 -12.68 -46.58 10.64
N SER A 698 -12.06 -47.74 10.42
CA SER A 698 -12.45 -49.02 11.04
C SER A 698 -12.24 -48.97 12.56
N PRO A 699 -12.85 -49.91 13.32
CA PRO A 699 -12.49 -50.14 14.71
C PRO A 699 -10.99 -50.43 14.87
N TRP A 700 -10.42 -50.03 16.00
CA TRP A 700 -9.06 -50.39 16.38
C TRP A 700 -8.96 -51.90 16.67
N GLN A 701 -7.91 -52.53 16.15
CA GLN A 701 -7.60 -53.94 16.38
C GLN A 701 -6.15 -54.13 16.83
N PRO A 702 -5.82 -55.19 17.59
CA PRO A 702 -4.44 -55.50 17.96
C PRO A 702 -3.58 -55.85 16.73
N LEU A 703 -2.30 -55.43 16.74
CA LEU A 703 -1.33 -55.74 15.68
C LEU A 703 -0.17 -56.62 16.19
N ALA A 704 0.62 -56.10 17.12
CA ALA A 704 1.84 -56.73 17.66
C ALA A 704 2.27 -56.02 18.97
N THR A 705 3.29 -56.54 19.66
CA THR A 705 3.89 -55.89 20.84
C THR A 705 5.31 -55.43 20.50
N LEU A 706 5.54 -54.12 20.49
CA LEU A 706 6.83 -53.52 20.21
C LEU A 706 7.78 -53.67 21.41
N VAL A 707 8.96 -54.24 21.19
CA VAL A 707 9.97 -54.46 22.25
C VAL A 707 11.33 -53.91 21.83
N ARG A 708 12.05 -53.22 22.73
CA ARG A 708 13.43 -52.82 22.49
C ARG A 708 14.36 -53.94 22.97
N LEU A 709 15.34 -54.27 22.15
CA LEU A 709 16.35 -55.28 22.47
C LEU A 709 17.69 -54.61 22.83
N PRO A 710 18.45 -55.17 23.78
CA PRO A 710 19.83 -54.75 24.02
C PRO A 710 20.74 -55.16 22.86
N ASP A 711 21.81 -54.39 22.63
CA ASP A 711 22.81 -54.69 21.60
C ASP A 711 23.90 -55.58 22.21
N ILE A 712 23.68 -56.90 22.18
CA ILE A 712 24.65 -57.85 22.72
C ILE A 712 25.69 -58.17 21.64
N THR A 713 26.94 -57.80 21.89
CA THR A 713 28.07 -58.05 20.98
C THR A 713 28.82 -59.33 21.33
N ARG A 714 28.82 -59.73 22.61
CA ARG A 714 29.44 -60.97 23.07
C ARG A 714 28.64 -61.61 24.20
N ALA A 715 28.48 -62.92 24.12
CA ALA A 715 27.87 -63.74 25.15
C ALA A 715 28.68 -65.02 25.36
N ALA A 716 29.23 -65.21 26.56
CA ALA A 716 29.92 -66.42 26.96
C ALA A 716 29.19 -67.06 28.14
N CYS A 717 28.67 -68.26 27.96
CA CYS A 717 27.89 -68.97 28.98
C CYS A 717 28.61 -70.24 29.44
N SER A 718 28.68 -70.44 30.74
CA SER A 718 29.08 -71.69 31.41
C SER A 718 27.90 -72.19 32.27
N PRO A 719 28.01 -73.39 32.90
CA PRO A 719 27.01 -73.86 33.85
C PRO A 719 26.78 -72.91 35.05
N ASP A 720 27.76 -72.07 35.38
CA ASP A 720 27.71 -71.14 36.51
C ASP A 720 27.10 -69.76 36.16
N GLY A 721 26.78 -69.53 34.88
CA GLY A 721 26.15 -68.29 34.40
C GLY A 721 26.67 -67.82 33.03
N CYS A 722 26.13 -66.70 32.56
CA CYS A 722 26.52 -66.04 31.31
C CYS A 722 27.12 -64.66 31.57
N ALA A 723 28.28 -64.38 30.97
CA ALA A 723 28.83 -63.04 30.86
C ALA A 723 28.37 -62.40 29.55
N ILE A 724 27.63 -61.30 29.65
CA ILE A 724 27.08 -60.53 28.52
C ILE A 724 27.86 -59.24 28.38
N THR A 725 28.32 -58.91 27.18
CA THR A 725 28.90 -57.60 26.83
C THR A 725 28.11 -56.97 25.71
N GLY A 726 27.82 -55.67 25.84
CA GLY A 726 26.99 -54.97 24.87
C GLY A 726 26.62 -53.55 25.29
N ALA A 727 25.62 -53.00 24.60
CA ALA A 727 25.01 -51.72 24.92
C ALA A 727 23.52 -51.89 25.28
N ARG A 728 22.98 -50.89 25.98
CA ARG A 728 21.56 -50.85 26.38
C ARG A 728 21.12 -52.05 27.23
N LEU A 729 22.03 -52.60 28.06
CA LEU A 729 21.75 -53.76 28.91
C LEU A 729 20.65 -53.50 29.96
N PHE A 730 20.30 -52.24 30.25
CA PHE A 730 19.13 -51.86 31.05
C PHE A 730 17.79 -52.31 30.44
N LEU A 731 17.76 -52.71 29.17
CA LEU A 731 16.57 -53.31 28.54
C LEU A 731 16.31 -54.75 29.00
N ILE A 732 17.24 -55.34 29.75
CA ILE A 732 17.03 -56.58 30.49
C ILE A 732 16.46 -56.21 31.85
N HIS A 733 15.30 -56.77 32.20
CA HIS A 733 14.68 -56.59 33.51
C HIS A 733 15.30 -57.55 34.53
N SER A 734 15.36 -58.84 34.16
CA SER A 734 15.85 -59.89 35.04
C SER A 734 16.35 -61.10 34.26
N ALA A 735 17.17 -61.90 34.93
CA ALA A 735 17.64 -63.20 34.48
C ALA A 735 17.72 -64.13 35.69
N GLY A 736 16.79 -65.09 35.79
CA GLY A 736 16.65 -65.92 36.99
C GLY A 736 16.31 -65.05 38.22
N ALA A 737 17.06 -65.21 39.32
CA ALA A 737 16.89 -64.41 40.53
C ALA A 737 17.56 -63.02 40.46
N LEU A 738 18.38 -62.75 39.44
CA LEU A 738 19.05 -61.47 39.28
C LEU A 738 18.12 -60.46 38.61
N THR A 739 17.89 -59.32 39.27
CA THR A 739 17.19 -58.16 38.69
C THR A 739 18.22 -57.10 38.30
N VAL A 740 18.11 -56.55 37.10
CA VAL A 740 18.98 -55.47 36.64
C VAL A 740 18.49 -54.16 37.27
N PRO A 741 19.35 -53.39 37.96
CA PRO A 741 18.93 -52.13 38.58
C PRO A 741 18.42 -51.12 37.55
N GLU A 742 17.42 -50.33 37.94
CA GLU A 742 17.00 -49.17 37.15
C GLU A 742 18.17 -48.21 36.93
N GLY A 743 18.29 -47.65 35.73
CA GLY A 743 19.38 -46.74 35.38
C GLY A 743 20.74 -47.42 35.14
N PHE A 744 20.79 -48.75 34.96
CA PHE A 744 22.02 -49.45 34.64
C PHE A 744 22.69 -48.93 33.34
N THR A 745 23.87 -48.32 33.46
CA THR A 745 24.63 -47.77 32.32
C THR A 745 25.85 -48.62 31.93
N GLY A 746 26.04 -49.76 32.59
CA GLY A 746 27.17 -50.65 32.32
C GLY A 746 27.11 -51.31 30.95
N THR A 747 28.28 -51.64 30.41
CA THR A 747 28.45 -52.35 29.13
C THR A 747 28.68 -53.85 29.28
N SER A 748 28.69 -54.35 30.53
CA SER A 748 28.85 -55.76 30.84
C SER A 748 27.95 -56.17 32.00
N LEU A 749 27.31 -57.34 31.89
CA LEU A 749 26.41 -57.89 32.90
C LEU A 749 26.62 -59.40 33.02
N SER A 750 26.84 -59.90 34.23
CA SER A 750 26.87 -61.34 34.52
C SER A 750 25.51 -61.79 35.00
N VAL A 751 24.89 -62.73 34.29
CA VAL A 751 23.55 -63.27 34.60
C VAL A 751 23.62 -64.75 34.95
N PRO A 752 22.78 -65.27 35.86
CA PRO A 752 22.84 -66.67 36.27
C PRO A 752 22.22 -67.65 35.25
N THR A 753 21.52 -67.16 34.23
CA THR A 753 20.83 -67.99 33.21
C THR A 753 20.80 -67.28 31.86
N PRO A 754 20.83 -68.01 30.72
CA PRO A 754 20.66 -67.43 29.39
C PRO A 754 19.22 -67.00 29.08
N LEU A 755 18.24 -67.31 29.93
CA LEU A 755 16.85 -66.85 29.78
C LEU A 755 16.66 -65.48 30.42
N LEU A 756 16.31 -64.49 29.60
CA LEU A 756 16.18 -63.08 29.98
C LEU A 756 14.71 -62.63 29.89
N HIS A 757 14.28 -61.81 30.85
CA HIS A 757 13.04 -61.04 30.77
C HIS A 757 13.37 -59.60 30.35
N LEU A 758 12.59 -59.04 29.43
CA LEU A 758 12.80 -57.68 28.92
C LEU A 758 12.06 -56.63 29.77
N SER A 759 12.68 -55.47 29.97
CA SER A 759 12.10 -54.34 30.74
C SER A 759 10.81 -53.79 30.12
N ASP A 760 10.73 -53.80 28.80
CA ASP A 760 9.59 -53.24 28.06
C ASP A 760 8.37 -54.16 28.00
N ALA A 761 8.58 -55.46 28.16
CA ALA A 761 7.55 -56.48 28.12
C ALA A 761 8.00 -57.68 28.97
N PRO A 762 7.82 -57.63 30.30
CA PRO A 762 8.32 -58.68 31.21
C PRO A 762 7.73 -60.07 30.93
N ALA A 763 6.55 -60.11 30.29
CA ALA A 763 5.89 -61.34 29.85
C ALA A 763 6.57 -62.01 28.64
N ILE A 764 7.40 -61.28 27.88
CA ILE A 764 8.14 -61.81 26.72
C ILE A 764 9.53 -62.24 27.18
N THR A 765 9.86 -63.51 26.94
CA THR A 765 11.18 -64.07 27.24
C THR A 765 12.08 -64.06 26.01
N ALA A 766 13.36 -63.77 26.24
CA ALA A 766 14.42 -63.81 25.26
C ALA A 766 15.49 -64.81 25.70
N THR A 767 15.91 -65.71 24.82
CA THR A 767 17.00 -66.66 25.08
C THR A 767 18.29 -66.16 24.43
N LEU A 768 19.34 -66.06 25.23
CA LEU A 768 20.68 -65.68 24.79
C LEU A 768 21.37 -66.83 24.07
N GLN A 769 21.90 -66.54 22.88
CA GLN A 769 22.74 -67.43 22.10
C GLN A 769 24.21 -67.16 22.41
N GLN A 770 25.02 -68.22 22.50
CA GLN A 770 26.45 -68.09 22.72
C GLN A 770 27.16 -67.59 21.46
N THR A 771 28.16 -66.73 21.64
CA THR A 771 29.05 -66.36 20.54
C THR A 771 29.95 -67.56 20.20
N PRO A 772 30.05 -68.01 18.94
CA PRO A 772 30.94 -69.11 18.59
C PRO A 772 32.39 -68.78 18.99
N ALA A 773 33.08 -69.76 19.58
CA ALA A 773 34.51 -69.64 19.86
C ALA A 773 35.26 -69.49 18.52
N GLN A 774 36.04 -68.41 18.38
CA GLN A 774 37.01 -68.28 17.29
C GLN A 774 38.24 -69.13 17.58
#